data_AF-A0A849ZVZ4-F1
#
_entry.id   AF-A0A849ZVZ4-F1
#
_cell.length_a   1.000
_cell.length_b   1.000
_cell.length_c   1.000
_cell.angle_alpha   90.00
_cell.angle_beta   90.00
_cell.angle_gamma   90.00
#
_symmetry.space_group_name_H-M   'P 1'
#
loop_
_entity.id
_entity.type
_entity.pdbx_description
1 polymer ?
#
loop_
_entity_poly.entity_id
_entity_poly.type
_entity_poly.pdbx_seq_one_letter_code
_entity_poly.pdbx_strand_id
1 'polypeptide(L)'
;MTATWYVLRGLAHRRSTSLTVALGVAVGASALIGALIVGDSMRGSLREHALKRLGGVTHALIAPRFFRAELASVLPHEIVADDARLASAILLTGGAEHAESRRRSNGAQIFGVEAGFFSTGAPEGAGGGKEPPLAWVPDGSKPEGCLINEALASDLGVRTGDELLLHFARPGDAPAETLLGRREDTTAALRLPVRGIVPDEAGGGLSLRPRQKPPRNVFVPLLLLQRALRRDGVANVLLACTSDPDRISSDAVTASLTSGLRSSVTPEDVGIRIRTDEVRRIVSIESDRLLIDPATERAAEAAIRRLGAAATRVLAYLANDIDAAQSSVPYSTAAGLDTQAFAWGDFRDVQGRAVAAPGDDEVLLNAWTAEQLGAHPGDAVTLRYFVSGGIGELQTREQAFRVSGVIEMNEAAADAGFVPEYPGITNVRRLTDWDPPFPFDFRKVRDIDEAYWDEHRAAPKVFLNLAVAQAMWATEPDRHGRLTSIRLRVPAEDAPSAFAERVRAALTEGIDPAEFGLAWRDVRGEALAAASGTTDFSQLFLGFSFFLIAAAAMLVALLFRLSVERRSREIGVLAATGFAPSRIRGMFLSEGAVLAGAGSVAGLLGAAGYAWLMLSGLRTWWSAAANAPFLSLYVEAATCAIGVPAAAMTALISMTAALRGVLRVSPRRLLSGALPESAPGGGPSRPAQAFSRILPLTCAAMLVFAWFVRGTAAETGAFFAVGGLALVAGLSVARVRWSRRARLGARAAPGVTFA
;
A
#
# COMPACT_ATOMS: atom_id res chain seq x y z
N MET A 1 27.04 -37.77 52.11
CA MET A 1 26.20 -36.57 51.90
C MET A 1 25.92 -36.44 50.41
N THR A 2 24.66 -36.43 49.99
CA THR A 2 24.31 -36.19 48.58
C THR A 2 24.48 -34.70 48.26
N ALA A 3 24.91 -34.38 47.03
CA ALA A 3 25.12 -32.99 46.60
C ALA A 3 23.84 -32.14 46.72
N THR A 4 22.69 -32.76 46.47
CA THR A 4 21.35 -32.16 46.60
C THR A 4 21.01 -31.76 48.03
N TRP A 5 21.35 -32.59 49.02
CA TRP A 5 21.13 -32.28 50.43
C TRP A 5 21.99 -31.11 50.90
N TYR A 6 23.23 -31.03 50.42
CA TYR A 6 24.13 -29.91 50.71
C TYR A 6 23.59 -28.59 50.15
N VAL A 7 23.14 -28.58 48.88
CA VAL A 7 22.54 -27.40 48.23
C VAL A 7 21.30 -26.92 48.98
N LEU A 8 20.36 -27.82 49.28
CA LEU A 8 19.08 -27.44 49.92
C LEU A 8 19.27 -26.93 51.35
N ARG A 9 20.10 -27.59 52.17
CA ARG A 9 20.40 -27.11 53.52
C ARG A 9 21.28 -25.86 53.53
N GLY A 10 22.20 -25.74 52.57
CA GLY A 10 23.05 -24.56 52.39
C GLY A 10 22.22 -23.30 52.13
N LEU A 11 21.27 -23.40 51.20
CA LEU A 11 20.31 -22.34 50.88
C LEU A 11 19.38 -22.02 52.07
N ALA A 12 18.86 -23.04 52.74
CA ALA A 12 17.93 -22.87 53.86
C ALA A 12 18.57 -22.27 55.12
N HIS A 13 19.87 -22.51 55.36
CA HIS A 13 20.59 -21.94 56.49
C HIS A 13 21.00 -20.48 56.25
N ARG A 14 21.21 -20.08 54.98
CA ARG A 14 21.71 -18.75 54.59
C ARG A 14 20.73 -17.98 53.71
N ARG A 15 19.44 -18.03 54.08
CA ARG A 15 18.33 -17.46 53.31
C ARG A 15 18.55 -16.00 52.92
N SER A 16 19.08 -15.17 53.82
CA SER A 16 19.31 -13.75 53.53
C SER A 16 20.30 -13.52 52.39
N THR A 17 21.45 -14.22 52.41
CA THR A 17 22.50 -14.03 51.39
C THR A 17 22.10 -14.68 50.07
N SER A 18 21.47 -15.86 50.14
CA SER A 18 20.87 -16.53 48.98
C SER A 18 19.78 -15.68 48.33
N LEU A 19 18.92 -15.03 49.12
CA LEU A 19 17.88 -14.13 48.63
C LEU A 19 18.47 -12.88 47.97
N THR A 20 19.53 -12.28 48.51
CA THR A 20 20.18 -11.11 47.87
C THR A 20 20.74 -11.46 46.49
N VAL A 21 21.38 -12.63 46.34
CA VAL A 21 21.86 -13.09 45.03
C VAL A 21 20.70 -13.38 44.08
N ALA A 22 19.65 -14.08 44.56
CA ALA A 22 18.47 -14.35 43.75
C ALA A 22 17.76 -13.07 43.29
N LEU A 23 17.65 -12.05 44.15
CA LEU A 23 17.10 -10.73 43.80
C LEU A 23 17.98 -9.99 42.79
N GLY A 24 19.31 -10.06 42.93
CA GLY A 24 20.23 -9.52 41.93
C GLY A 24 20.06 -10.17 40.57
N VAL A 25 19.87 -11.50 40.54
CA VAL A 25 19.52 -12.21 39.30
C VAL A 25 18.15 -11.78 38.79
N ALA A 26 17.15 -11.65 39.67
CA ALA A 26 15.80 -11.22 39.29
C ALA A 26 15.80 -9.86 38.60
N VAL A 27 16.55 -8.87 39.11
CA VAL A 27 16.69 -7.55 38.47
C VAL A 27 17.32 -7.66 37.08
N GLY A 28 18.39 -8.46 36.94
CA GLY A 28 19.03 -8.68 35.64
C GLY A 28 18.14 -9.42 34.64
N ALA A 29 17.40 -10.41 35.11
CA ALA A 29 16.41 -11.13 34.33
C ALA A 29 15.23 -10.22 33.94
N SER A 30 14.76 -9.33 34.83
CA SER A 30 13.73 -8.34 34.51
C SER A 30 14.17 -7.39 33.41
N ALA A 31 15.43 -6.94 33.42
CA ALA A 31 15.96 -6.10 32.36
C ALA A 31 16.05 -6.83 31.01
N LEU A 32 16.59 -8.05 31.00
CA LEU A 32 16.75 -8.85 29.77
C LEU A 32 15.40 -9.24 29.17
N ILE A 33 14.54 -9.88 29.99
CA ILE A 33 13.23 -10.37 29.55
C ILE A 33 12.32 -9.16 29.25
N GLY A 34 12.40 -8.10 30.05
CA GLY A 34 11.61 -6.89 29.86
C GLY A 34 11.92 -6.20 28.53
N ALA A 35 13.18 -6.16 28.10
CA ALA A 35 13.56 -5.63 26.79
C ALA A 35 12.92 -6.43 25.63
N LEU A 36 12.85 -7.76 25.77
CA LEU A 36 12.19 -8.62 24.77
C LEU A 36 10.68 -8.42 24.76
N ILE A 37 10.03 -8.37 25.94
CA ILE A 37 8.59 -8.10 26.08
C ILE A 37 8.22 -6.73 25.48
N VAL A 38 9.05 -5.70 25.67
CA VAL A 38 8.83 -4.39 25.04
C VAL A 38 8.91 -4.49 23.51
N GLY A 39 9.84 -5.28 22.97
CA GLY A 39 9.93 -5.57 21.54
C GLY A 39 8.67 -6.25 20.99
N ASP A 40 8.17 -7.28 21.69
CA ASP A 40 6.93 -7.98 21.33
C ASP A 40 5.73 -7.04 21.41
N SER A 41 5.68 -6.19 22.44
CA SER A 41 4.64 -5.18 22.63
C SER A 41 4.58 -4.18 21.48
N MET A 42 5.74 -3.71 21.00
CA MET A 42 5.81 -2.84 19.82
C MET A 42 5.29 -3.55 18.56
N ARG A 43 5.73 -4.79 18.32
CA ARG A 43 5.31 -5.58 17.15
C ARG A 43 3.81 -5.90 17.17
N GLY A 44 3.31 -6.34 18.31
CA GLY A 44 1.89 -6.64 18.54
C GLY A 44 1.03 -5.40 18.36
N SER A 45 1.42 -4.26 18.94
CA SER A 45 0.70 -3.00 18.83
C SER A 45 0.66 -2.48 17.39
N LEU A 46 1.76 -2.55 16.65
CA LEU A 46 1.80 -2.16 15.23
C LEU A 46 0.92 -3.07 14.36
N ARG A 47 0.95 -4.38 14.62
CA ARG A 47 0.09 -5.37 13.95
C ARG A 47 -1.39 -5.08 14.22
N GLU A 48 -1.77 -4.92 15.48
CA GLU A 48 -3.14 -4.61 15.89
C GLU A 48 -3.62 -3.31 15.25
N HIS A 49 -2.79 -2.25 15.28
CA HIS A 49 -3.11 -0.96 14.69
C HIS A 49 -3.29 -1.03 13.17
N ALA A 50 -2.43 -1.80 12.48
CA ALA A 50 -2.56 -2.04 11.05
C ALA A 50 -3.87 -2.77 10.69
N LEU A 51 -4.26 -3.77 11.49
CA LEU A 51 -5.51 -4.51 11.29
C LEU A 51 -6.75 -3.66 11.60
N LYS A 52 -6.74 -2.86 12.67
CA LYS A 52 -7.84 -1.93 12.98
C LYS A 52 -8.08 -0.92 11.85
N ARG A 53 -7.01 -0.42 11.22
CA ARG A 53 -7.09 0.47 10.03
C ARG A 53 -7.64 -0.19 8.78
N LEU A 54 -7.73 -1.52 8.72
CA LEU A 54 -8.40 -2.20 7.62
C LEU A 54 -9.88 -2.42 7.89
N GLY A 55 -10.35 -2.26 9.13
CA GLY A 55 -11.76 -2.42 9.49
C GLY A 55 -12.34 -3.76 8.99
N GLY A 56 -11.62 -4.86 9.19
CA GLY A 56 -12.05 -6.21 8.77
C GLY A 56 -11.83 -6.56 7.30
N VAL A 57 -11.45 -5.59 6.45
CA VAL A 57 -11.14 -5.85 5.04
C VAL A 57 -9.89 -6.72 4.93
N THR A 58 -10.02 -7.84 4.23
CA THR A 58 -8.92 -8.79 3.99
C THR A 58 -8.32 -8.60 2.61
N HIS A 59 -9.18 -8.49 1.60
CA HIS A 59 -8.81 -8.26 0.21
C HIS A 59 -9.55 -7.05 -0.33
N ALA A 60 -8.89 -6.33 -1.23
CA ALA A 60 -9.51 -5.22 -1.94
C ALA A 60 -9.09 -5.20 -3.41
N LEU A 61 -10.01 -4.79 -4.27
CA LEU A 61 -9.78 -4.46 -5.65
C LEU A 61 -10.06 -2.97 -5.80
N ILE A 62 -9.10 -2.21 -6.33
CA ILE A 62 -9.24 -0.77 -6.58
C ILE A 62 -8.94 -0.52 -8.05
N ALA A 63 -9.99 -0.25 -8.82
CA ALA A 63 -9.91 -0.08 -10.26
C ALA A 63 -9.60 1.38 -10.65
N PRO A 64 -8.84 1.60 -11.74
CA PRO A 64 -8.64 2.93 -12.31
C PRO A 64 -9.85 3.45 -13.10
N ARG A 65 -10.85 2.60 -13.32
CA ARG A 65 -12.11 2.89 -14.01
C ARG A 65 -13.29 2.46 -13.14
N PHE A 66 -14.47 2.92 -13.49
CA PHE A 66 -15.70 2.49 -12.86
C PHE A 66 -16.22 1.20 -13.50
N PHE A 67 -16.76 0.30 -12.69
CA PHE A 67 -17.47 -0.92 -13.07
C PHE A 67 -18.86 -0.93 -12.41
N ARG A 68 -19.73 -1.91 -12.71
CA ARG A 68 -21.07 -1.96 -12.14
C ARG A 68 -21.03 -2.24 -10.63
N ALA A 69 -21.73 -1.44 -9.84
CA ALA A 69 -21.79 -1.60 -8.38
C ALA A 69 -22.36 -2.97 -7.95
N GLU A 70 -23.20 -3.57 -8.80
CA GLU A 70 -23.82 -4.89 -8.57
C GLU A 70 -22.80 -6.04 -8.59
N LEU A 71 -21.57 -5.82 -9.07
CA LEU A 71 -20.56 -6.88 -9.18
C LEU A 71 -20.28 -7.58 -7.83
N ALA A 72 -20.37 -6.86 -6.69
CA ALA A 72 -20.27 -7.47 -5.37
C ALA A 72 -21.37 -8.50 -5.07
N SER A 73 -22.57 -8.31 -5.63
CA SER A 73 -23.74 -9.17 -5.41
C SER A 73 -23.84 -10.35 -6.39
N VAL A 74 -23.22 -10.21 -7.56
CA VAL A 74 -23.24 -11.23 -8.63
C VAL A 74 -22.10 -12.25 -8.48
N LEU A 75 -21.03 -11.89 -7.74
CA LEU A 75 -19.93 -12.79 -7.44
C LEU A 75 -20.44 -14.06 -6.73
N PRO A 76 -20.09 -15.28 -7.20
CA PRO A 76 -20.64 -16.51 -6.66
C PRO A 76 -20.31 -16.69 -5.17
N HIS A 77 -21.33 -16.97 -4.36
CA HIS A 77 -21.17 -17.17 -2.91
C HIS A 77 -20.29 -18.39 -2.57
N GLU A 78 -20.33 -19.45 -3.36
CA GLU A 78 -19.57 -20.71 -3.13
C GLU A 78 -18.05 -20.57 -3.37
N ILE A 79 -17.64 -19.53 -4.09
CA ILE A 79 -16.22 -19.24 -4.38
C ILE A 79 -15.57 -18.57 -3.17
N VAL A 80 -16.38 -17.99 -2.31
CA VAL A 80 -15.95 -17.38 -1.06
C VAL A 80 -15.95 -18.47 0.00
N ALA A 81 -15.04 -18.40 0.97
CA ALA A 81 -14.93 -19.37 2.05
C ALA A 81 -16.17 -19.43 2.98
N ASP A 82 -17.36 -19.77 2.50
CA ASP A 82 -18.70 -19.73 3.14
C ASP A 82 -19.09 -18.44 3.92
N ASP A 83 -18.14 -17.55 4.23
CA ASP A 83 -18.19 -16.58 5.31
C ASP A 83 -17.58 -15.20 4.95
N ALA A 84 -17.13 -14.96 3.71
CA ALA A 84 -16.65 -13.63 3.34
C ALA A 84 -17.76 -12.73 2.77
N ARG A 85 -17.84 -11.51 3.29
CA ARG A 85 -18.79 -10.49 2.87
C ARG A 85 -18.15 -9.59 1.83
N LEU A 86 -18.87 -9.36 0.73
CA LEU A 86 -18.45 -8.48 -0.35
C LEU A 86 -19.16 -7.14 -0.24
N ALA A 87 -18.45 -6.05 -0.55
CA ALA A 87 -19.02 -4.71 -0.59
C ALA A 87 -18.45 -3.91 -1.76
N SER A 88 -19.33 -3.24 -2.50
CA SER A 88 -18.97 -2.25 -3.50
C SER A 88 -18.87 -0.87 -2.88
N ALA A 89 -17.88 -0.09 -3.32
CA ALA A 89 -17.73 1.29 -2.91
C ALA A 89 -17.14 2.14 -4.04
N ILE A 90 -17.29 3.46 -3.90
CA ILE A 90 -16.52 4.43 -4.67
C ILE A 90 -15.41 4.97 -3.77
N LEU A 91 -14.18 5.02 -4.26
CA LEU A 91 -13.06 5.69 -3.60
C LEU A 91 -12.48 6.75 -4.52
N LEU A 92 -12.57 8.01 -4.10
CA LEU A 92 -11.96 9.16 -4.75
C LEU A 92 -10.97 9.84 -3.81
N THR A 93 -9.99 10.54 -4.39
CA THR A 93 -9.11 11.44 -3.64
C THR A 93 -9.48 12.88 -3.98
N GLY A 94 -9.67 13.70 -2.95
CA GLY A 94 -10.15 15.08 -3.10
C GLY A 94 -9.67 16.01 -1.98
N GLY A 95 -10.29 17.17 -1.90
CA GLY A 95 -10.15 18.12 -0.80
C GLY A 95 -11.44 18.21 0.01
N ALA A 96 -11.32 18.48 1.29
CA ALA A 96 -12.43 18.79 2.17
C ALA A 96 -12.20 20.18 2.79
N GLU A 97 -13.22 21.03 2.79
CA GLU A 97 -13.17 22.38 3.31
C GLU A 97 -14.33 22.63 4.26
N HIS A 98 -14.05 23.20 5.43
CA HIS A 98 -15.10 23.62 6.35
C HIS A 98 -15.76 24.90 5.81
N ALA A 99 -17.08 24.86 5.61
CA ALA A 99 -17.80 25.92 4.91
C ALA A 99 -17.71 27.30 5.61
N GLU A 100 -17.72 27.32 6.94
CA GLU A 100 -17.70 28.57 7.71
C GLU A 100 -16.27 29.08 7.92
N SER A 101 -15.36 28.24 8.44
CA SER A 101 -13.99 28.68 8.77
C SER A 101 -13.06 28.73 7.57
N ARG A 102 -13.48 28.21 6.40
CA ARG A 102 -12.67 28.07 5.18
C ARG A 102 -11.37 27.27 5.36
N ARG A 103 -11.23 26.55 6.48
CA ARG A 103 -10.10 25.63 6.68
C ARG A 103 -10.20 24.49 5.69
N ARG A 104 -9.08 24.14 5.07
CA ARG A 104 -9.03 23.13 4.01
C ARG A 104 -8.03 22.03 4.35
N SER A 105 -8.44 20.80 4.03
CA SER A 105 -7.62 19.61 4.10
C SER A 105 -7.55 18.98 2.71
N ASN A 106 -6.34 18.91 2.15
CA ASN A 106 -6.09 18.30 0.86
C ASN A 106 -5.76 16.81 1.02
N GLY A 107 -6.08 16.01 -0.01
CA GLY A 107 -5.82 14.58 -0.02
C GLY A 107 -6.76 13.78 0.88
N ALA A 108 -7.97 14.28 1.11
CA ALA A 108 -9.02 13.54 1.78
C ALA A 108 -9.50 12.39 0.87
N GLN A 109 -9.73 11.22 1.46
CA GLN A 109 -10.29 10.06 0.80
C GLN A 109 -11.81 10.11 0.95
N ILE A 110 -12.51 10.17 -0.17
CA ILE A 110 -13.97 10.25 -0.21
C ILE A 110 -14.48 8.87 -0.60
N PHE A 111 -15.12 8.21 0.35
CA PHE A 111 -15.75 6.91 0.21
C PHE A 111 -17.25 7.07 -0.05
N GLY A 112 -17.73 6.62 -1.21
CA GLY A 112 -19.15 6.40 -1.47
C GLY A 112 -19.53 5.00 -1.02
N VAL A 113 -20.39 4.89 -0.01
CA VAL A 113 -20.68 3.62 0.67
C VAL A 113 -22.19 3.39 0.85
N GLU A 114 -22.58 2.12 0.94
CA GLU A 114 -23.94 1.70 1.26
C GLU A 114 -24.18 1.64 2.78
N ALA A 115 -25.45 1.50 3.18
CA ALA A 115 -25.87 1.45 4.59
C ALA A 115 -25.13 0.39 5.41
N GLY A 116 -24.91 -0.78 4.80
CA GLY A 116 -24.29 -1.94 5.42
C GLY A 116 -22.75 -1.90 5.47
N PHE A 117 -22.10 -0.85 4.95
CA PHE A 117 -20.64 -0.85 4.79
C PHE A 117 -19.86 -1.05 6.10
N PHE A 118 -20.28 -0.42 7.19
CA PHE A 118 -19.62 -0.63 8.49
C PHE A 118 -19.98 -1.98 9.13
N SER A 119 -21.10 -2.58 8.72
CA SER A 119 -21.51 -3.93 9.15
C SER A 119 -20.78 -5.05 8.39
N THR A 120 -20.18 -4.75 7.23
CA THR A 120 -19.37 -5.71 6.48
C THR A 120 -17.97 -5.92 7.05
N GLY A 121 -17.49 -5.01 7.91
CA GLY A 121 -16.10 -5.01 8.41
C GLY A 121 -15.93 -5.09 9.93
N ALA A 122 -16.99 -4.96 10.72
CA ALA A 122 -16.89 -5.14 12.16
C ALA A 122 -16.93 -6.63 12.51
N PRO A 123 -15.85 -7.26 13.01
CA PRO A 123 -15.97 -8.55 13.66
C PRO A 123 -16.89 -8.39 14.87
N GLU A 124 -17.85 -9.30 15.02
CA GLU A 124 -18.69 -9.38 16.22
C GLU A 124 -17.77 -9.40 17.46
N GLY A 125 -17.81 -8.34 18.26
CA GLY A 125 -17.10 -8.26 19.55
C GLY A 125 -15.83 -7.40 19.64
N ALA A 126 -15.34 -6.78 18.56
CA ALA A 126 -14.19 -5.86 18.65
C ALA A 126 -14.61 -4.40 18.84
N GLY A 127 -15.21 -4.10 20.00
CA GLY A 127 -15.61 -2.75 20.39
C GLY A 127 -16.86 -2.82 21.23
N GLY A 128 -16.75 -2.46 22.51
CA GLY A 128 -17.86 -2.57 23.45
C GLY A 128 -19.13 -1.88 22.94
N GLY A 129 -20.12 -2.69 22.53
CA GLY A 129 -21.55 -2.40 22.56
C GLY A 129 -22.07 -1.11 21.94
N LYS A 130 -21.28 -0.39 21.13
CA LYS A 130 -21.73 0.79 20.41
C LYS A 130 -21.38 0.63 18.95
N GLU A 131 -22.31 0.02 18.23
CA GLU A 131 -22.46 0.26 16.80
C GLU A 131 -22.26 1.77 16.54
N PRO A 132 -21.47 2.17 15.51
CA PRO A 132 -21.55 3.56 15.05
C PRO A 132 -23.04 3.84 14.82
N PRO A 133 -23.58 5.02 15.19
CA PRO A 133 -25.02 5.28 15.17
C PRO A 133 -25.59 5.02 13.77
N LEU A 134 -26.10 3.81 13.55
CA LEU A 134 -26.55 3.27 12.27
C LEU A 134 -28.00 3.68 12.03
N ALA A 135 -28.22 5.00 11.97
CA ALA A 135 -29.51 5.59 11.63
C ALA A 135 -29.34 6.74 10.62
N TRP A 136 -28.57 6.52 9.55
CA TRP A 136 -28.36 7.53 8.51
C TRP A 136 -28.65 7.09 7.08
N VAL A 137 -28.97 5.81 6.82
CA VAL A 137 -29.60 5.45 5.53
C VAL A 137 -31.10 5.33 5.74
N PRO A 138 -31.89 6.30 5.27
CA PRO A 138 -33.34 6.22 5.31
C PRO A 138 -33.83 5.30 4.22
N ASP A 139 -35.05 4.83 4.43
CA ASP A 139 -35.98 4.25 3.47
C ASP A 139 -36.41 5.25 2.37
N GLY A 140 -35.46 6.02 1.81
CA GLY A 140 -35.68 6.98 0.73
C GLY A 140 -36.08 8.41 1.12
N SER A 141 -36.14 8.80 2.41
CA SER A 141 -36.76 10.08 2.82
C SER A 141 -35.91 11.16 3.55
N LYS A 142 -34.67 10.89 4.05
CA LYS A 142 -33.52 11.83 4.40
C LYS A 142 -32.61 11.31 5.55
N PRO A 143 -31.26 11.36 5.45
CA PRO A 143 -30.55 12.63 5.48
C PRO A 143 -29.39 12.79 4.47
N GLU A 144 -29.42 13.92 3.77
CA GLU A 144 -28.29 14.55 3.08
C GLU A 144 -27.19 14.84 4.12
N GLY A 145 -26.07 14.13 4.09
CA GLY A 145 -24.96 14.33 5.03
C GLY A 145 -23.79 13.38 4.83
N CYS A 146 -22.70 13.61 5.55
CA CYS A 146 -21.50 12.77 5.53
C CYS A 146 -21.03 12.40 6.93
N LEU A 147 -20.23 11.32 7.01
CA LEU A 147 -19.44 10.99 8.19
C LEU A 147 -17.98 11.31 7.90
N ILE A 148 -17.26 11.80 8.90
CA ILE A 148 -15.82 12.03 8.79
C ILE A 148 -15.08 11.27 9.87
N ASN A 149 -13.81 10.97 9.68
CA ASN A 149 -13.01 10.39 10.75
C ASN A 149 -12.44 11.46 11.69
N GLU A 150 -11.97 11.04 12.86
CA GLU A 150 -11.37 11.92 13.88
C GLU A 150 -10.21 12.74 13.33
N ALA A 151 -9.35 12.14 12.50
CA ALA A 151 -8.21 12.84 11.91
C ALA A 151 -8.65 14.02 11.03
N LEU A 152 -9.67 13.83 10.17
CA LEU A 152 -10.19 14.92 9.35
C LEU A 152 -10.94 15.97 10.17
N ALA A 153 -11.73 15.54 11.17
CA ALA A 153 -12.44 16.46 12.06
C ALA A 153 -11.46 17.37 12.83
N SER A 154 -10.38 16.79 13.36
CA SER A 154 -9.32 17.53 14.06
C SER A 154 -8.58 18.50 13.13
N ASP A 155 -8.24 18.08 11.92
CA ASP A 155 -7.54 18.92 10.94
C ASP A 155 -8.36 20.15 10.54
N LEU A 156 -9.67 19.98 10.36
CA LEU A 156 -10.58 21.06 9.96
C LEU A 156 -11.15 21.86 11.13
N GLY A 157 -11.13 21.31 12.34
CA GLY A 157 -11.79 21.87 13.52
C GLY A 157 -13.32 21.76 13.45
N VAL A 158 -13.82 20.72 12.82
CA VAL A 158 -15.25 20.51 12.47
C VAL A 158 -15.94 19.64 13.52
N ARG A 159 -17.20 19.94 13.81
CA ARG A 159 -18.07 19.20 14.74
C ARG A 159 -19.30 18.64 14.02
N THR A 160 -20.02 17.74 14.68
CA THR A 160 -21.31 17.26 14.19
C THR A 160 -22.29 18.41 14.04
N GLY A 161 -22.93 18.52 12.87
CA GLY A 161 -23.85 19.60 12.49
C GLY A 161 -23.24 20.64 11.54
N ASP A 162 -21.91 20.74 11.49
CA ASP A 162 -21.22 21.70 10.62
C ASP A 162 -21.29 21.27 9.13
N GLU A 163 -21.11 22.24 8.25
CA GLU A 163 -21.17 22.05 6.80
C GLU A 163 -19.79 21.84 6.19
N LEU A 164 -19.64 20.79 5.39
CA LEU A 164 -18.40 20.42 4.73
C LEU A 164 -18.55 20.51 3.21
N LEU A 165 -17.61 21.19 2.55
CA LEU A 165 -17.51 21.28 1.11
C LEU A 165 -16.41 20.32 0.62
N LEU A 166 -16.84 19.25 -0.04
CA LEU A 166 -15.98 18.26 -0.67
C LEU A 166 -15.70 18.66 -2.11
N HIS A 167 -14.45 18.57 -2.55
CA HIS A 167 -14.03 18.82 -3.92
C HIS A 167 -13.28 17.61 -4.45
N PHE A 168 -13.68 17.09 -5.60
CA PHE A 168 -13.04 15.92 -6.21
C PHE A 168 -13.07 15.99 -7.72
N ALA A 169 -12.16 15.27 -8.37
CA ALA A 169 -12.14 15.18 -9.82
C ALA A 169 -13.31 14.31 -10.31
N ARG A 170 -14.02 14.80 -11.33
CA ARG A 170 -14.94 14.01 -12.14
C ARG A 170 -14.14 13.37 -13.28
N PRO A 171 -14.08 12.03 -13.36
CA PRO A 171 -13.49 11.38 -14.53
C PRO A 171 -14.26 11.79 -15.79
N GLY A 172 -13.54 12.28 -16.81
CA GLY A 172 -14.14 12.67 -18.09
C GLY A 172 -14.48 11.47 -18.97
N ASP A 173 -15.33 11.69 -19.99
CA ASP A 173 -15.75 10.69 -20.97
C ASP A 173 -14.73 10.48 -22.12
N ALA A 174 -13.62 11.22 -22.11
CA ALA A 174 -12.45 10.99 -22.95
C ALA A 174 -11.18 11.38 -22.19
N PRO A 175 -10.01 10.78 -22.50
CA PRO A 175 -8.75 11.15 -21.85
C PRO A 175 -8.44 12.63 -22.06
N ALA A 176 -7.97 13.31 -21.01
CA ALA A 176 -7.72 14.75 -21.02
C ALA A 176 -6.65 15.17 -22.04
N GLU A 177 -5.79 14.22 -22.43
CA GLU A 177 -4.74 14.37 -23.43
C GLU A 177 -5.25 14.31 -24.88
N THR A 178 -6.53 13.97 -25.11
CA THR A 178 -7.15 13.92 -26.45
C THR A 178 -7.85 15.22 -26.83
N LEU A 179 -8.24 15.37 -28.10
CA LEU A 179 -9.00 16.53 -28.58
C LEU A 179 -10.34 16.68 -27.85
N LEU A 180 -11.03 15.55 -27.61
CA LEU A 180 -12.33 15.51 -26.94
C LEU A 180 -12.21 15.36 -25.41
N GLY A 181 -11.01 15.47 -24.86
CA GLY A 181 -10.77 15.48 -23.42
C GLY A 181 -11.04 16.86 -22.79
N ARG A 182 -11.98 16.93 -21.83
CA ARG A 182 -12.19 18.15 -21.02
C ARG A 182 -11.00 18.37 -20.08
N ARG A 183 -10.39 19.55 -20.17
CA ARG A 183 -9.30 20.02 -19.30
C ARG A 183 -9.79 20.97 -18.20
N GLU A 184 -10.85 21.71 -18.51
CA GLU A 184 -11.56 22.63 -17.60
C GLU A 184 -12.85 21.97 -17.07
N ASP A 185 -13.39 22.46 -15.94
CA ASP A 185 -14.58 21.90 -15.27
C ASP A 185 -14.52 20.42 -14.86
N THR A 186 -13.32 19.88 -14.71
CA THR A 186 -13.06 18.49 -14.29
C THR A 186 -13.27 18.24 -12.80
N THR A 187 -13.77 19.22 -12.05
CA THR A 187 -14.04 19.09 -10.61
C THR A 187 -15.53 19.07 -10.34
N ALA A 188 -15.93 18.33 -9.31
CA ALA A 188 -17.24 18.39 -8.69
C ALA A 188 -17.09 18.85 -7.25
N ALA A 189 -18.10 19.55 -6.77
CA ALA A 189 -18.22 19.94 -5.38
C ALA A 189 -19.51 19.37 -4.78
N LEU A 190 -19.41 18.86 -3.56
CA LEU A 190 -20.55 18.42 -2.75
C LEU A 190 -20.52 19.16 -1.42
N ARG A 191 -21.61 19.84 -1.08
CA ARG A 191 -21.80 20.47 0.22
C ARG A 191 -22.70 19.59 1.07
N LEU A 192 -22.19 19.11 2.21
CA LEU A 192 -22.90 18.16 3.07
C LEU A 192 -22.72 18.50 4.55
N PRO A 193 -23.77 18.38 5.38
CA PRO A 193 -23.63 18.46 6.82
C PRO A 193 -22.95 17.22 7.38
N VAL A 194 -22.07 17.42 8.37
CA VAL A 194 -21.40 16.35 9.10
C VAL A 194 -22.38 15.74 10.10
N ARG A 195 -22.80 14.50 9.87
CA ARG A 195 -23.75 13.79 10.74
C ARG A 195 -23.08 13.08 11.91
N GLY A 196 -21.80 12.79 11.80
CA GLY A 196 -21.07 12.08 12.83
C GLY A 196 -19.58 12.04 12.55
N ILE A 197 -18.82 11.87 13.62
CA ILE A 197 -17.38 11.65 13.56
C ILE A 197 -17.13 10.20 13.99
N VAL A 198 -16.52 9.42 13.10
CA VAL A 198 -16.22 8.00 13.33
C VAL A 198 -14.83 7.89 13.92
N PRO A 199 -14.66 7.22 15.08
CA PRO A 199 -13.35 7.00 15.65
C PRO A 199 -12.42 6.24 14.70
N ASP A 200 -11.14 6.61 14.68
CA ASP A 200 -10.18 5.99 13.76
C ASP A 200 -10.06 4.47 13.99
N GLU A 201 -10.16 4.04 15.25
CA GLU A 201 -10.11 2.62 15.66
C GLU A 201 -11.41 1.86 15.38
N ALA A 202 -12.54 2.55 15.16
CA ALA A 202 -13.86 1.97 14.94
C ALA A 202 -14.26 1.98 13.45
N GLY A 203 -13.28 1.84 12.55
CA GLY A 203 -13.48 1.85 11.09
C GLY A 203 -13.37 3.23 10.42
N GLY A 204 -13.29 4.32 11.19
CA GLY A 204 -13.06 5.67 10.65
C GLY A 204 -11.68 5.80 9.97
N GLY A 205 -10.68 5.07 10.47
CA GLY A 205 -9.31 5.06 9.98
C GLY A 205 -9.04 4.12 8.80
N LEU A 206 -10.09 3.73 8.04
CA LEU A 206 -9.98 2.79 6.91
C LEU A 206 -8.88 3.23 5.92
N SER A 207 -7.90 2.37 5.67
CA SER A 207 -6.83 2.62 4.70
C SER A 207 -6.46 1.36 3.94
N LEU A 208 -6.82 1.31 2.65
CA LEU A 208 -6.51 0.20 1.74
C LEU A 208 -5.05 0.22 1.22
N ARG A 209 -4.24 1.16 1.72
CA ARG A 209 -2.81 1.26 1.41
C ARG A 209 -2.04 1.46 2.70
N PRO A 210 -0.85 0.85 2.87
CA PRO A 210 -0.01 1.10 4.04
C PRO A 210 0.44 2.57 4.06
N ARG A 211 -0.02 3.35 5.04
CA ARG A 211 0.37 4.75 5.25
C ARG A 211 0.73 4.99 6.71
N GLN A 212 1.79 5.76 6.94
CA GLN A 212 2.22 6.11 8.31
C GLN A 212 1.28 7.15 8.95
N LYS A 213 0.88 8.17 8.19
CA LYS A 213 -0.07 9.18 8.67
C LYS A 213 -1.50 8.63 8.70
N PRO A 214 -2.33 8.99 9.70
CA PRO A 214 -3.75 8.69 9.69
C PRO A 214 -4.39 9.17 8.37
N PRO A 215 -5.23 8.35 7.73
CA PRO A 215 -5.97 8.80 6.56
C PRO A 215 -7.00 9.84 6.97
N ARG A 216 -7.42 10.67 6.01
CA ARG A 216 -8.47 11.68 6.19
C ARG A 216 -9.67 11.21 5.42
N ASN A 217 -10.59 10.56 6.10
CA ASN A 217 -11.68 9.86 5.46
C ASN A 217 -12.99 10.63 5.59
N VAL A 218 -13.74 10.66 4.50
CA VAL A 218 -15.12 11.12 4.43
C VAL A 218 -15.94 9.99 3.85
N PHE A 219 -17.03 9.61 4.51
CA PHE A 219 -17.98 8.63 4.04
C PHE A 219 -19.27 9.35 3.64
N VAL A 220 -19.71 9.09 2.41
CA VAL A 220 -20.87 9.71 1.75
C VAL A 220 -21.77 8.58 1.24
N PRO A 221 -23.10 8.74 1.25
CA PRO A 221 -23.99 7.77 0.61
C PRO A 221 -23.59 7.49 -0.84
N LEU A 222 -23.48 6.21 -1.22
CA LEU A 222 -23.06 5.79 -2.56
C LEU A 222 -23.90 6.46 -3.66
N LEU A 223 -25.24 6.42 -3.54
CA LEU A 223 -26.17 7.04 -4.50
C LEU A 223 -25.94 8.54 -4.66
N LEU A 224 -25.59 9.25 -3.58
CA LEU A 224 -25.35 10.69 -3.63
C LEU A 224 -24.05 10.99 -4.39
N LEU A 225 -23.00 10.21 -4.14
CA LEU A 225 -21.72 10.37 -4.84
C LEU A 225 -21.84 9.98 -6.33
N GLN A 226 -22.59 8.93 -6.65
CA GLN A 226 -22.94 8.53 -8.02
C GLN A 226 -23.64 9.65 -8.79
N ARG A 227 -24.67 10.28 -8.20
CA ARG A 227 -25.35 11.44 -8.79
C ARG A 227 -24.42 12.63 -9.01
N ALA A 228 -23.53 12.90 -8.04
CA ALA A 228 -22.55 13.99 -8.15
C ALA A 228 -21.53 13.75 -9.27
N LEU A 229 -21.21 12.48 -9.54
CA LEU A 229 -20.38 12.04 -10.65
C LEU A 229 -21.15 11.94 -11.98
N ARG A 230 -22.48 12.09 -11.97
CA ARG A 230 -23.39 11.84 -13.11
C ARG A 230 -23.24 10.43 -13.69
N ARG A 231 -22.97 9.45 -12.82
CA ARG A 231 -22.85 8.04 -13.19
C ARG A 231 -23.60 7.21 -12.14
N ASP A 232 -24.75 6.67 -12.52
CA ASP A 232 -25.57 5.84 -11.65
C ASP A 232 -25.09 4.39 -11.69
N GLY A 233 -25.25 3.65 -10.58
CA GLY A 233 -24.99 2.21 -10.54
C GLY A 233 -23.51 1.80 -10.70
N VAL A 234 -22.56 2.72 -10.49
CA VAL A 234 -21.12 2.45 -10.64
C VAL A 234 -20.36 2.37 -9.31
N ALA A 235 -19.27 1.62 -9.31
CA ALA A 235 -18.27 1.51 -8.24
C ALA A 235 -16.86 1.43 -8.83
N ASN A 236 -15.81 1.72 -8.05
CA ASN A 236 -14.42 1.48 -8.46
C ASN A 236 -13.61 0.72 -7.39
N VAL A 237 -14.27 0.31 -6.30
CA VAL A 237 -13.69 -0.51 -5.25
C VAL A 237 -14.59 -1.70 -4.94
N LEU A 238 -14.01 -2.88 -4.86
CA LEU A 238 -14.61 -4.06 -4.23
C LEU A 238 -13.80 -4.44 -3.00
N LEU A 239 -14.49 -4.73 -1.91
CA LEU A 239 -13.89 -5.16 -0.64
C LEU A 239 -14.38 -6.56 -0.32
N ALA A 240 -13.49 -7.39 0.20
CA ALA A 240 -13.82 -8.70 0.74
C ALA A 240 -13.37 -8.80 2.20
N CYS A 241 -14.32 -9.10 3.08
CA CYS A 241 -14.11 -9.24 4.51
C CYS A 241 -14.34 -10.70 4.91
N THR A 242 -13.27 -11.45 5.17
CA THR A 242 -13.34 -12.86 5.57
C THR A 242 -13.41 -12.98 7.08
N SER A 243 -14.39 -13.73 7.59
CA SER A 243 -14.62 -13.89 9.03
C SER A 243 -13.48 -14.61 9.76
N ASP A 244 -12.87 -15.63 9.14
CA ASP A 244 -11.67 -16.30 9.63
C ASP A 244 -10.54 -16.27 8.58
N PRO A 245 -9.73 -15.17 8.56
CA PRO A 245 -8.69 -14.99 7.56
C PRO A 245 -7.45 -15.88 7.78
N ASP A 246 -7.35 -16.59 8.91
CA ASP A 246 -6.19 -17.44 9.21
C ASP A 246 -6.47 -18.94 8.93
N ARG A 247 -7.74 -19.32 8.72
CA ARG A 247 -8.15 -20.69 8.34
C ARG A 247 -7.72 -21.11 6.94
N ILE A 248 -7.68 -20.17 5.99
CA ILE A 248 -7.38 -20.42 4.58
C ILE A 248 -6.22 -19.53 4.14
N SER A 249 -5.31 -20.09 3.32
CA SER A 249 -4.21 -19.32 2.76
C SER A 249 -4.73 -18.13 1.94
N SER A 250 -4.12 -16.96 2.12
CA SER A 250 -4.46 -15.74 1.39
C SER A 250 -4.39 -15.91 -0.14
N ASP A 251 -3.41 -16.66 -0.63
CA ASP A 251 -3.27 -16.97 -2.06
C ASP A 251 -4.46 -17.76 -2.60
N ALA A 252 -4.99 -18.70 -1.80
CA ALA A 252 -6.16 -19.48 -2.18
C ALA A 252 -7.42 -18.61 -2.22
N VAL A 253 -7.59 -17.70 -1.26
CA VAL A 253 -8.69 -16.72 -1.26
C VAL A 253 -8.59 -15.80 -2.48
N THR A 254 -7.40 -15.27 -2.76
CA THR A 254 -7.15 -14.41 -3.93
C THR A 254 -7.43 -15.14 -5.24
N ALA A 255 -6.99 -16.39 -5.39
CA ALA A 255 -7.25 -17.21 -6.57
C ALA A 255 -8.76 -17.46 -6.76
N SER A 256 -9.47 -17.76 -5.67
CA SER A 256 -10.92 -17.95 -5.69
C SER A 256 -11.64 -16.66 -6.11
N LEU A 257 -11.36 -15.54 -5.45
CA LEU A 257 -11.92 -14.22 -5.77
C LEU A 257 -11.64 -13.81 -7.22
N THR A 258 -10.45 -14.12 -7.74
CA THR A 258 -10.09 -13.84 -9.13
C THR A 258 -10.86 -14.73 -10.11
N SER A 259 -11.07 -16.01 -9.77
CA SER A 259 -11.88 -16.93 -10.57
C SER A 259 -13.36 -16.50 -10.61
N GLY A 260 -13.93 -16.13 -9.46
CA GLY A 260 -15.30 -15.62 -9.39
C GLY A 260 -15.49 -14.31 -10.15
N LEU A 261 -14.49 -13.42 -10.09
CA LEU A 261 -14.48 -12.19 -10.88
C LEU A 261 -14.50 -12.48 -12.38
N ARG A 262 -13.65 -13.42 -12.84
CA ARG A 262 -13.60 -13.83 -14.25
C ARG A 262 -14.93 -14.39 -14.77
N SER A 263 -15.69 -15.10 -13.94
CA SER A 263 -16.99 -15.65 -14.36
C SER A 263 -18.15 -14.64 -14.29
N SER A 264 -17.96 -13.48 -13.65
CA SER A 264 -19.04 -12.51 -13.37
C SER A 264 -18.88 -11.18 -14.11
N VAL A 265 -17.67 -10.87 -14.56
CA VAL A 265 -17.37 -9.65 -15.33
C VAL A 265 -18.11 -9.66 -16.66
N THR A 266 -18.70 -8.51 -17.01
CA THR A 266 -19.26 -8.27 -18.35
C THR A 266 -18.45 -7.21 -19.10
N PRO A 267 -18.66 -7.03 -20.42
CA PRO A 267 -17.96 -6.00 -21.19
C PRO A 267 -18.14 -4.59 -20.60
N GLU A 268 -19.30 -4.28 -20.02
CA GLU A 268 -19.56 -2.98 -19.38
C GLU A 268 -18.67 -2.71 -18.17
N ASP A 269 -18.29 -3.74 -17.39
CA ASP A 269 -17.41 -3.57 -16.22
C ASP A 269 -16.00 -3.12 -16.59
N VAL A 270 -15.60 -3.40 -17.84
CA VAL A 270 -14.31 -2.98 -18.39
C VAL A 270 -14.43 -1.76 -19.30
N GLY A 271 -15.62 -1.15 -19.42
CA GLY A 271 -15.85 0.08 -20.20
C GLY A 271 -16.19 -0.17 -21.67
N ILE A 272 -16.54 -1.38 -22.07
CA ILE A 272 -16.96 -1.71 -23.44
C ILE A 272 -18.47 -1.46 -23.57
N ARG A 273 -18.86 -0.78 -24.64
CA ARG A 273 -20.26 -0.59 -25.04
C ARG A 273 -20.53 -1.36 -26.32
N ILE A 274 -21.69 -2.01 -26.38
CA ILE A 274 -22.16 -2.73 -27.57
C ILE A 274 -23.42 -2.00 -28.05
N ARG A 275 -23.34 -1.39 -29.24
CA ARG A 275 -24.46 -0.68 -29.87
C ARG A 275 -24.95 -1.46 -31.08
N THR A 276 -26.26 -1.58 -31.23
CA THR A 276 -26.88 -2.32 -32.34
C THR A 276 -27.64 -1.34 -33.23
N ASP A 277 -27.40 -1.42 -34.53
CA ASP A 277 -28.19 -0.77 -35.58
C ASP A 277 -29.03 -1.85 -36.27
N GLU A 278 -30.33 -1.87 -35.97
CA GLU A 278 -31.28 -2.84 -36.50
C GLU A 278 -31.54 -2.64 -38.00
N VAL A 279 -31.48 -1.39 -38.48
CA VAL A 279 -31.81 -1.05 -39.87
C VAL A 279 -30.65 -1.46 -40.78
N ARG A 280 -29.44 -1.03 -40.44
CA ARG A 280 -28.22 -1.36 -41.20
C ARG A 280 -27.67 -2.75 -40.88
N ARG A 281 -28.22 -3.40 -39.87
CA ARG A 281 -27.79 -4.73 -39.37
C ARG A 281 -26.31 -4.74 -39.00
N ILE A 282 -25.92 -3.80 -38.14
CA ILE A 282 -24.54 -3.64 -37.65
C ILE A 282 -24.52 -3.69 -36.13
N VAL A 283 -23.51 -4.36 -35.57
CA VAL A 283 -23.18 -4.30 -34.14
C VAL A 283 -21.84 -3.60 -33.97
N SER A 284 -21.82 -2.48 -33.26
CA SER A 284 -20.62 -1.69 -32.99
C SER A 284 -20.10 -1.97 -31.58
N ILE A 285 -18.81 -2.28 -31.47
CA ILE A 285 -18.05 -2.31 -30.23
C ILE A 285 -17.41 -0.94 -30.06
N GLU A 286 -17.72 -0.28 -28.96
CA GLU A 286 -17.28 1.08 -28.62
C GLU A 286 -16.73 1.11 -27.19
N SER A 287 -16.09 2.22 -26.83
CA SER A 287 -15.53 2.45 -25.49
C SER A 287 -16.29 3.57 -24.78
N ASP A 288 -16.48 3.44 -23.46
CA ASP A 288 -17.05 4.52 -22.62
C ASP A 288 -16.12 5.74 -22.49
N ARG A 289 -14.88 5.62 -22.99
CA ARG A 289 -13.85 6.67 -23.06
C ARG A 289 -13.56 7.17 -24.48
N LEU A 290 -14.49 6.96 -25.42
CA LEU A 290 -14.40 7.27 -26.85
C LEU A 290 -13.36 6.46 -27.65
N LEU A 291 -12.15 6.27 -27.13
CA LEU A 291 -11.11 5.47 -27.76
C LEU A 291 -11.07 4.05 -27.17
N ILE A 292 -10.88 3.07 -28.04
CA ILE A 292 -10.74 1.65 -27.71
C ILE A 292 -9.31 1.39 -27.25
N ASP A 293 -9.13 1.11 -25.95
CA ASP A 293 -7.82 0.80 -25.39
C ASP A 293 -7.26 -0.55 -25.92
N PRO A 294 -5.94 -0.77 -25.86
CA PRO A 294 -5.33 -1.97 -26.45
C PRO A 294 -5.80 -3.31 -25.87
N ALA A 295 -6.27 -3.34 -24.62
CA ALA A 295 -6.84 -4.55 -24.04
C ALA A 295 -8.23 -4.84 -24.65
N THR A 296 -9.04 -3.80 -24.80
CA THR A 296 -10.33 -3.87 -25.49
C THR A 296 -10.17 -4.28 -26.96
N GLU A 297 -9.21 -3.68 -27.68
CA GLU A 297 -8.94 -4.02 -29.09
C GLU A 297 -8.58 -5.50 -29.23
N ARG A 298 -7.70 -6.03 -28.36
CA ARG A 298 -7.32 -7.45 -28.38
C ARG A 298 -8.52 -8.38 -28.09
N ALA A 299 -9.35 -8.04 -27.10
CA ALA A 299 -10.56 -8.81 -26.78
C ALA A 299 -11.56 -8.79 -27.95
N ALA A 300 -11.77 -7.63 -28.57
CA ALA A 300 -12.64 -7.49 -29.75
C ALA A 300 -12.12 -8.28 -30.95
N GLU A 301 -10.82 -8.22 -31.24
CA GLU A 301 -10.21 -8.98 -32.33
C GLU A 301 -10.27 -10.50 -32.10
N ALA A 302 -10.15 -10.95 -30.84
CA ALA A 302 -10.37 -12.36 -30.49
C ALA A 302 -11.83 -12.78 -30.71
N ALA A 303 -12.79 -11.94 -30.29
CA ALA A 303 -14.22 -12.18 -30.52
C ALA A 303 -14.56 -12.24 -32.02
N ILE A 304 -14.02 -11.33 -32.83
CA ILE A 304 -14.18 -11.30 -34.29
C ILE A 304 -13.71 -12.62 -34.91
N ARG A 305 -12.49 -13.08 -34.58
CA ARG A 305 -11.95 -14.33 -35.10
C ARG A 305 -12.80 -15.54 -34.72
N ARG A 306 -13.30 -15.58 -33.48
CA ARG A 306 -14.14 -16.67 -32.99
C ARG A 306 -15.50 -16.73 -33.70
N LEU A 307 -16.09 -15.57 -33.96
CA LEU A 307 -17.39 -15.46 -34.62
C LEU A 307 -17.29 -15.56 -36.15
N GLY A 308 -16.09 -15.41 -36.73
CA GLY A 308 -15.92 -15.34 -38.18
C GLY A 308 -16.63 -14.13 -38.81
N ALA A 309 -16.81 -13.05 -38.05
CA ALA A 309 -17.59 -11.90 -38.45
C ALA A 309 -16.79 -10.96 -39.36
N ALA A 310 -17.44 -10.40 -40.39
CA ALA A 310 -16.87 -9.30 -41.15
C ALA A 310 -16.85 -8.02 -40.29
N ALA A 311 -15.70 -7.36 -40.21
CA ALA A 311 -15.48 -6.23 -39.31
C ALA A 311 -14.90 -5.02 -40.05
N THR A 312 -15.29 -3.83 -39.62
CA THR A 312 -14.76 -2.54 -40.04
C THR A 312 -14.23 -1.81 -38.82
N ARG A 313 -12.94 -1.53 -38.79
CA ARG A 313 -12.26 -0.74 -37.76
C ARG A 313 -12.33 0.72 -38.16
N VAL A 314 -12.75 1.57 -37.23
CA VAL A 314 -13.02 2.98 -37.49
C VAL A 314 -12.23 3.84 -36.53
N LEU A 315 -11.61 4.89 -37.07
CA LEU A 315 -11.14 6.04 -36.30
C LEU A 315 -11.87 7.29 -36.79
N ALA A 316 -12.83 7.75 -36.00
CA ALA A 316 -13.57 8.98 -36.23
C ALA A 316 -12.82 10.18 -35.62
N TYR A 317 -12.82 11.30 -36.33
CA TYR A 317 -12.21 12.54 -35.88
C TYR A 317 -12.97 13.76 -36.38
N LEU A 318 -12.74 14.91 -35.76
CA LEU A 318 -13.30 16.18 -36.19
C LEU A 318 -12.23 17.02 -36.90
N ALA A 319 -12.44 17.29 -38.18
CA ALA A 319 -11.68 18.29 -38.93
C ALA A 319 -12.28 19.67 -38.69
N ASN A 320 -11.41 20.66 -38.45
CA ASN A 320 -11.80 22.05 -38.26
C ASN A 320 -12.32 22.66 -39.56
N ASP A 321 -11.62 22.40 -40.67
CA ASP A 321 -11.96 22.89 -42.00
C ASP A 321 -11.52 21.84 -43.04
N ILE A 322 -12.34 21.64 -44.07
CA ILE A 322 -11.97 20.96 -45.32
C ILE A 322 -11.89 22.02 -46.39
N ASP A 323 -10.70 22.33 -46.89
CA ASP A 323 -10.49 23.38 -47.88
C ASP A 323 -10.26 22.81 -49.27
N ALA A 324 -10.90 23.42 -50.26
CA ALA A 324 -10.58 23.31 -51.67
C ALA A 324 -10.17 24.69 -52.21
N ALA A 325 -9.73 24.77 -53.46
CA ALA A 325 -9.09 25.98 -54.03
C ALA A 325 -9.85 27.30 -53.80
N GLN A 326 -11.19 27.30 -53.72
CA GLN A 326 -12.01 28.51 -53.55
C GLN A 326 -13.08 28.41 -52.44
N SER A 327 -13.22 27.25 -51.80
CA SER A 327 -14.32 26.96 -50.88
C SER A 327 -13.82 26.18 -49.66
N SER A 328 -14.54 26.30 -48.55
CA SER A 328 -14.22 25.59 -47.31
C SER A 328 -15.48 25.09 -46.63
N VAL A 329 -15.41 23.89 -46.05
CA VAL A 329 -16.48 23.30 -45.23
C VAL A 329 -15.96 23.17 -43.79
N PRO A 330 -16.53 23.92 -42.83
CA PRO A 330 -16.05 23.90 -41.45
C PRO A 330 -16.59 22.69 -40.66
N TYR A 331 -15.94 22.38 -39.54
CA TYR A 331 -16.36 21.44 -38.50
C TYR A 331 -16.94 20.14 -39.04
N SER A 332 -16.11 19.38 -39.75
CA SER A 332 -16.50 18.21 -40.51
C SER A 332 -16.04 16.92 -39.83
N THR A 333 -16.96 15.97 -39.67
CA THR A 333 -16.59 14.62 -39.21
C THR A 333 -15.86 13.87 -40.31
N ALA A 334 -14.76 13.22 -39.93
CA ALA A 334 -13.91 12.42 -40.79
C ALA A 334 -13.82 11.00 -40.23
N ALA A 335 -13.78 9.98 -41.11
CA ALA A 335 -13.68 8.58 -40.70
C ALA A 335 -12.57 7.84 -41.46
N GLY A 336 -11.57 7.38 -40.73
CA GLY A 336 -10.59 6.42 -41.23
C GLY A 336 -11.11 5.00 -41.13
N LEU A 337 -11.13 4.25 -42.24
CA LEU A 337 -11.57 2.85 -42.27
C LEU A 337 -10.44 1.93 -42.75
N ASP A 338 -10.36 0.72 -42.19
CA ASP A 338 -9.35 -0.25 -42.63
C ASP A 338 -9.60 -0.71 -44.07
N THR A 339 -8.55 -1.14 -44.77
CA THR A 339 -8.64 -1.52 -46.20
C THR A 339 -9.52 -2.74 -46.46
N GLN A 340 -9.76 -3.56 -45.44
CA GLN A 340 -10.63 -4.74 -45.51
C GLN A 340 -12.06 -4.47 -45.01
N ALA A 341 -12.38 -3.21 -44.71
CA ALA A 341 -13.69 -2.83 -44.21
C ALA A 341 -14.78 -3.23 -45.20
N PHE A 342 -15.80 -3.93 -44.69
CA PHE A 342 -16.96 -4.30 -45.50
C PHE A 342 -17.73 -3.09 -46.04
N ALA A 343 -17.62 -1.94 -45.34
CA ALA A 343 -18.28 -0.69 -45.69
C ALA A 343 -17.90 -0.19 -47.10
N TRP A 344 -16.66 -0.43 -47.55
CA TRP A 344 -16.25 -0.09 -48.92
C TRP A 344 -17.12 -0.79 -49.97
N GLY A 345 -17.54 -2.03 -49.71
CA GLY A 345 -18.43 -2.78 -50.58
C GLY A 345 -19.89 -2.28 -50.60
N ASP A 346 -20.30 -1.48 -49.61
CA ASP A 346 -21.65 -0.92 -49.50
C ASP A 346 -21.72 0.50 -50.07
N PHE A 347 -20.60 1.22 -50.07
CA PHE A 347 -20.52 2.56 -50.63
C PHE A 347 -20.70 2.55 -52.15
N ARG A 348 -21.41 3.56 -52.65
CA ARG A 348 -21.65 3.78 -54.07
C ARG A 348 -21.19 5.19 -54.43
N ASP A 349 -20.57 5.35 -55.59
CA ASP A 349 -20.31 6.68 -56.13
C ASP A 349 -21.62 7.31 -56.65
N VAL A 350 -21.57 8.59 -57.03
CA VAL A 350 -22.72 9.32 -57.60
C VAL A 350 -23.23 8.75 -58.93
N GLN A 351 -22.54 7.75 -59.51
CA GLN A 351 -22.96 6.99 -60.69
C GLN A 351 -23.45 5.56 -60.33
N GLY A 352 -23.59 5.23 -59.04
CA GLY A 352 -24.05 3.93 -58.56
C GLY A 352 -23.02 2.81 -58.62
N ARG A 353 -21.73 3.11 -58.84
CA ARG A 353 -20.64 2.12 -58.91
C ARG A 353 -20.05 1.87 -57.54
N ALA A 354 -19.53 0.67 -57.30
CA ALA A 354 -18.85 0.34 -56.05
C ALA A 354 -17.57 1.18 -55.89
N VAL A 355 -17.31 1.63 -54.66
CA VAL A 355 -16.15 2.47 -54.32
C VAL A 355 -15.06 1.61 -53.70
N ALA A 356 -13.80 1.87 -54.07
CA ALA A 356 -12.64 1.21 -53.47
C ALA A 356 -12.10 2.06 -52.30
N ALA A 357 -11.36 1.42 -51.39
CA ALA A 357 -10.64 2.13 -50.34
C ALA A 357 -9.66 3.13 -50.96
N PRO A 358 -9.59 4.38 -50.45
CA PRO A 358 -8.64 5.37 -50.96
C PRO A 358 -7.19 5.00 -50.61
N GLY A 359 -6.25 5.41 -51.44
CA GLY A 359 -4.81 5.32 -51.14
C GLY A 359 -4.35 6.23 -49.99
N ASP A 360 -3.06 6.19 -49.67
CA ASP A 360 -2.49 6.91 -48.51
C ASP A 360 -2.47 8.44 -48.69
N ASP A 361 -2.45 8.91 -49.93
CA ASP A 361 -2.51 10.33 -50.32
C ASP A 361 -3.89 10.72 -50.85
N GLU A 362 -4.90 9.87 -50.67
CA GLU A 362 -6.24 10.04 -51.24
C GLU A 362 -7.33 10.12 -50.18
N VAL A 363 -8.43 10.79 -50.54
CA VAL A 363 -9.66 10.83 -49.75
C VAL A 363 -10.89 10.65 -50.63
N LEU A 364 -11.95 10.13 -50.02
CA LEU A 364 -13.27 10.11 -50.59
C LEU A 364 -14.12 11.17 -49.90
N LEU A 365 -14.80 12.00 -50.68
CA LEU A 365 -15.75 12.99 -50.16
C LEU A 365 -17.16 12.44 -50.32
N ASN A 366 -18.07 12.75 -49.40
CA ASN A 366 -19.48 12.53 -49.67
C ASN A 366 -20.01 13.57 -50.69
N ALA A 367 -21.13 13.25 -51.35
CA ALA A 367 -21.69 14.06 -52.43
C ALA A 367 -21.95 15.51 -52.02
N TRP A 368 -22.50 15.72 -50.82
CA TRP A 368 -22.76 17.04 -50.28
C TRP A 368 -21.46 17.86 -50.10
N THR A 369 -20.41 17.25 -49.54
CA THR A 369 -19.13 17.93 -49.31
C THR A 369 -18.42 18.26 -50.62
N ALA A 370 -18.45 17.34 -51.58
CA ALA A 370 -17.91 17.59 -52.92
C ALA A 370 -18.63 18.75 -53.61
N GLU A 371 -19.96 18.84 -53.52
CA GLU A 371 -20.76 19.94 -54.06
C GLU A 371 -20.42 21.27 -53.40
N GLN A 372 -20.37 21.32 -52.06
CA GLN A 372 -20.04 22.55 -51.32
C GLN A 372 -18.61 23.05 -51.60
N LEU A 373 -17.69 22.14 -51.91
CA LEU A 373 -16.31 22.47 -52.26
C LEU A 373 -16.10 22.73 -53.75
N GLY A 374 -17.05 22.34 -54.61
CA GLY A 374 -16.85 22.27 -56.07
C GLY A 374 -15.74 21.29 -56.47
N ALA A 375 -15.50 20.25 -55.66
CA ALA A 375 -14.38 19.32 -55.81
C ALA A 375 -14.77 18.10 -56.65
N HIS A 376 -13.87 17.69 -57.54
CA HIS A 376 -14.02 16.54 -58.44
C HIS A 376 -12.91 15.51 -58.17
N PRO A 377 -13.09 14.24 -58.58
CA PRO A 377 -12.02 13.25 -58.54
C PRO A 377 -10.77 13.76 -59.29
N GLY A 378 -9.62 13.75 -58.61
CA GLY A 378 -8.36 14.30 -59.08
C GLY A 378 -7.96 15.63 -58.41
N ASP A 379 -8.91 16.36 -57.82
CA ASP A 379 -8.64 17.65 -57.19
C ASP A 379 -7.91 17.49 -55.84
N ALA A 380 -7.22 18.54 -55.41
CA ALA A 380 -6.57 18.59 -54.10
C ALA A 380 -7.49 19.24 -53.04
N VAL A 381 -7.60 18.59 -51.88
CA VAL A 381 -8.29 19.11 -50.70
C VAL A 381 -7.36 19.07 -49.49
N THR A 382 -7.48 20.05 -48.60
CA THR A 382 -6.66 20.15 -47.38
C THR A 382 -7.54 19.99 -46.16
N LEU A 383 -7.20 19.04 -45.28
CA LEU A 383 -7.83 18.87 -43.98
C LEU A 383 -7.06 19.65 -42.93
N ARG A 384 -7.71 20.61 -42.28
CA ARG A 384 -7.19 21.26 -41.07
C ARG A 384 -7.83 20.65 -39.83
N TYR A 385 -7.05 20.35 -38.81
CA TYR A 385 -7.54 19.72 -37.59
C TYR A 385 -6.68 20.09 -36.39
N PHE A 386 -7.29 20.07 -35.20
CA PHE A 386 -6.55 20.22 -33.96
C PHE A 386 -5.89 18.90 -33.57
N VAL A 387 -4.69 18.97 -33.00
CA VAL A 387 -4.07 17.87 -32.25
C VAL A 387 -3.65 18.38 -30.88
N SER A 388 -3.64 17.49 -29.89
CA SER A 388 -3.15 17.86 -28.56
C SER A 388 -1.63 17.98 -28.59
N GLY A 389 -1.11 19.15 -28.22
CA GLY A 389 0.32 19.46 -28.13
C GLY A 389 0.86 19.26 -26.71
N GLY A 390 1.80 20.11 -26.29
CA GLY A 390 2.30 20.15 -24.91
C GLY A 390 1.18 20.48 -23.88
N ILE A 391 1.51 20.47 -22.59
CA ILE A 391 0.53 20.58 -21.49
C ILE A 391 -0.43 21.77 -21.70
N GLY A 392 -1.66 21.47 -22.13
CA GLY A 392 -2.75 22.42 -22.28
C GLY A 392 -2.87 23.14 -23.64
N GLU A 393 -1.98 22.89 -24.60
CA GLU A 393 -2.01 23.56 -25.92
C GLU A 393 -2.62 22.67 -27.00
N LEU A 394 -3.54 23.22 -27.81
CA LEU A 394 -4.00 22.62 -29.06
C LEU A 394 -3.16 23.19 -30.22
N GLN A 395 -2.64 22.32 -31.06
CA GLN A 395 -1.92 22.71 -32.27
C GLN A 395 -2.80 22.43 -33.49
N THR A 396 -2.94 23.40 -34.39
CA THR A 396 -3.57 23.18 -35.69
C THR A 396 -2.55 22.51 -36.62
N ARG A 397 -2.93 21.39 -37.22
CA ARG A 397 -2.19 20.73 -38.31
C ARG A 397 -3.02 20.72 -39.57
N GLU A 398 -2.33 20.62 -40.70
CA GLU A 398 -2.94 20.57 -42.01
C GLU A 398 -2.31 19.44 -42.82
N GLN A 399 -3.13 18.75 -43.61
CA GLN A 399 -2.65 17.73 -44.54
C GLN A 399 -3.46 17.75 -45.83
N ALA A 400 -2.75 17.74 -46.96
CA ALA A 400 -3.35 17.74 -48.28
C ALA A 400 -3.54 16.32 -48.81
N PHE A 401 -4.64 16.12 -49.54
CA PHE A 401 -5.06 14.86 -50.13
C PHE A 401 -5.60 15.08 -51.54
N ARG A 402 -5.51 14.05 -52.38
CA ARG A 402 -6.19 13.99 -53.68
C ARG A 402 -7.57 13.36 -53.50
N VAL A 403 -8.61 13.95 -54.07
CA VAL A 403 -9.95 13.33 -54.09
C VAL A 403 -9.91 12.14 -55.05
N SER A 404 -10.07 10.92 -54.56
CA SER A 404 -10.11 9.72 -55.43
C SER A 404 -11.52 9.43 -55.96
N GLY A 405 -12.55 9.94 -55.29
CA GLY A 405 -13.94 9.70 -55.64
C GLY A 405 -14.93 10.48 -54.77
N VAL A 406 -16.18 10.53 -55.24
CA VAL A 406 -17.31 11.15 -54.54
C VAL A 406 -18.36 10.09 -54.26
N ILE A 407 -18.66 9.87 -52.99
CA ILE A 407 -19.61 8.86 -52.51
C ILE A 407 -21.01 9.48 -52.47
N GLU A 408 -21.99 8.79 -53.05
CA GLU A 408 -23.40 9.13 -52.92
C GLU A 408 -23.84 9.04 -51.44
N MET A 409 -24.68 9.98 -50.98
CA MET A 409 -25.26 9.97 -49.64
C MET A 409 -26.39 8.93 -49.51
N ASN A 410 -26.06 7.67 -49.78
CA ASN A 410 -26.95 6.53 -49.60
C ASN A 410 -27.00 6.09 -48.12
N GLU A 411 -27.84 5.12 -47.79
CA GLU A 411 -28.04 4.66 -46.40
C GLU A 411 -26.75 4.22 -45.69
N ALA A 412 -25.78 3.66 -46.44
CA ALA A 412 -24.50 3.19 -45.91
C ALA A 412 -23.51 4.35 -45.67
N ALA A 413 -23.41 5.30 -46.60
CA ALA A 413 -22.48 6.42 -46.51
C ALA A 413 -22.99 7.55 -45.58
N ALA A 414 -24.31 7.75 -45.50
CA ALA A 414 -24.96 8.72 -44.61
C ALA A 414 -25.13 8.20 -43.17
N ASP A 415 -24.31 7.24 -42.75
CA ASP A 415 -24.41 6.58 -41.46
C ASP A 415 -23.69 7.37 -40.36
N ALA A 416 -24.46 8.06 -39.51
CA ALA A 416 -23.94 8.75 -38.33
C ALA A 416 -23.24 7.81 -37.33
N GLY A 417 -23.51 6.50 -37.40
CA GLY A 417 -22.94 5.47 -36.53
C GLY A 417 -21.45 5.21 -36.74
N PHE A 418 -20.79 5.81 -37.74
CA PHE A 418 -19.32 5.82 -37.82
C PHE A 418 -18.67 6.64 -36.71
N VAL A 419 -19.38 7.63 -36.16
CA VAL A 419 -18.91 8.48 -35.06
C VAL A 419 -19.58 8.00 -33.77
N PRO A 420 -18.83 7.61 -32.72
CA PRO A 420 -19.44 7.23 -31.45
C PRO A 420 -20.16 8.39 -30.79
N GLU A 421 -21.05 8.08 -29.85
CA GLU A 421 -21.73 9.12 -29.09
C GLU A 421 -20.79 9.85 -28.12
N TYR A 422 -20.73 11.18 -28.24
CA TYR A 422 -20.03 12.06 -27.30
C TYR A 422 -20.99 13.11 -26.72
N PRO A 423 -21.16 13.17 -25.38
CA PRO A 423 -22.03 14.15 -24.73
C PRO A 423 -21.63 15.59 -25.02
N GLY A 424 -22.60 16.39 -25.47
CA GLY A 424 -22.41 17.80 -25.83
C GLY A 424 -22.03 18.05 -27.30
N ILE A 425 -21.83 16.99 -28.10
CA ILE A 425 -21.49 17.11 -29.53
C ILE A 425 -22.45 16.29 -30.39
N THR A 426 -22.44 14.95 -30.29
CA THR A 426 -23.26 14.14 -31.20
C THR A 426 -24.72 14.04 -30.76
N ASN A 427 -24.98 14.23 -29.46
CA ASN A 427 -26.31 14.10 -28.86
C ASN A 427 -27.12 15.42 -28.84
N VAL A 428 -26.56 16.55 -29.30
CA VAL A 428 -27.26 17.85 -29.33
C VAL A 428 -27.95 18.09 -30.68
N ARG A 429 -29.13 18.71 -30.67
CA ARG A 429 -29.97 18.81 -31.89
C ARG A 429 -29.36 19.71 -32.96
N ARG A 430 -28.76 20.84 -32.60
CA ARG A 430 -28.17 21.82 -33.54
C ARG A 430 -26.65 21.90 -33.36
N LEU A 431 -25.91 22.25 -34.42
CA LEU A 431 -24.47 22.54 -34.35
C LEU A 431 -24.19 23.74 -33.44
N THR A 432 -25.05 24.75 -33.43
CA THR A 432 -24.89 25.92 -32.55
C THR A 432 -25.02 25.60 -31.06
N ASP A 433 -25.58 24.43 -30.71
CA ASP A 433 -25.72 23.99 -29.31
C ASP A 433 -24.53 23.10 -28.86
N TRP A 434 -23.49 22.95 -29.70
CA TRP A 434 -22.28 22.21 -29.35
C TRP A 434 -21.57 22.84 -28.15
N ASP A 435 -21.14 21.99 -27.21
CA ASP A 435 -20.30 22.36 -26.05
C ASP A 435 -18.97 21.55 -26.06
N PRO A 436 -18.08 21.81 -27.04
CA PRO A 436 -16.85 21.06 -27.19
C PRO A 436 -15.76 21.54 -26.22
N PRO A 437 -14.81 20.66 -25.83
CA PRO A 437 -13.67 21.03 -24.98
C PRO A 437 -12.52 21.74 -25.72
N PHE A 438 -12.81 22.33 -26.88
CA PHE A 438 -11.84 23.01 -27.74
C PHE A 438 -12.47 24.29 -28.35
N PRO A 439 -11.66 25.25 -28.84
CA PRO A 439 -12.17 26.47 -29.45
C PRO A 439 -13.07 26.18 -30.66
N PHE A 440 -14.34 26.56 -30.56
CA PHE A 440 -15.34 26.41 -31.62
C PHE A 440 -15.89 27.78 -32.02
N ASP A 441 -15.80 28.13 -33.31
CA ASP A 441 -16.26 29.40 -33.86
C ASP A 441 -17.60 29.22 -34.55
N PHE A 442 -18.67 29.45 -33.79
CA PHE A 442 -20.05 29.39 -34.27
C PHE A 442 -20.32 30.26 -35.51
N ARG A 443 -19.53 31.32 -35.75
CA ARG A 443 -19.72 32.22 -36.89
C ARG A 443 -19.34 31.60 -38.23
N LYS A 444 -18.56 30.50 -38.22
CA LYS A 444 -18.24 29.75 -39.43
C LYS A 444 -19.39 28.83 -39.87
N VAL A 445 -20.28 28.44 -38.96
CA VAL A 445 -21.38 27.52 -39.25
C VAL A 445 -22.44 28.24 -40.09
N ARG A 446 -22.75 27.72 -41.27
CA ARG A 446 -23.75 28.27 -42.19
C ARG A 446 -25.07 27.51 -42.04
N ASP A 447 -26.16 28.11 -42.51
CA ASP A 447 -27.49 27.47 -42.48
C ASP A 447 -27.52 26.11 -43.20
N ILE A 448 -26.72 25.96 -44.27
CA ILE A 448 -26.61 24.69 -44.99
C ILE A 448 -25.84 23.62 -44.20
N ASP A 449 -24.93 24.01 -43.31
CA ASP A 449 -24.23 23.08 -42.42
C ASP A 449 -25.18 22.55 -41.34
N GLU A 450 -26.09 23.40 -40.84
CA GLU A 450 -27.17 22.98 -39.93
C GLU A 450 -28.18 22.06 -40.62
N ALA A 451 -28.56 22.36 -41.87
CA ALA A 451 -29.42 21.47 -42.65
C ALA A 451 -28.80 20.06 -42.82
N TYR A 452 -27.49 19.99 -43.09
CA TYR A 452 -26.78 18.70 -43.12
C TYR A 452 -26.83 17.99 -41.77
N TRP A 453 -26.64 18.72 -40.67
CA TRP A 453 -26.68 18.14 -39.32
C TRP A 453 -28.07 17.64 -38.93
N ASP A 454 -29.12 18.34 -39.32
CA ASP A 454 -30.50 17.93 -39.07
C ASP A 454 -30.84 16.62 -39.80
N GLU A 455 -30.39 16.47 -41.05
CA GLU A 455 -30.71 15.30 -41.88
C GLU A 455 -29.77 14.11 -41.62
N HIS A 456 -28.46 14.34 -41.55
CA HIS A 456 -27.43 13.29 -41.54
C HIS A 456 -26.63 13.22 -40.24
N ARG A 457 -26.86 14.13 -39.29
CA ARG A 457 -26.17 14.16 -37.99
C ARG A 457 -24.64 14.15 -38.18
N ALA A 458 -23.94 13.30 -37.44
CA ALA A 458 -22.48 13.16 -37.46
C ALA A 458 -21.95 12.31 -38.63
N ALA A 459 -22.75 11.98 -39.65
CA ALA A 459 -22.32 11.19 -40.80
C ALA A 459 -21.03 11.77 -41.42
N PRO A 460 -19.98 10.96 -41.65
CA PRO A 460 -18.70 11.47 -42.11
C PRO A 460 -18.80 12.21 -43.45
N LYS A 461 -18.15 13.36 -43.51
CA LYS A 461 -18.02 14.19 -44.73
C LYS A 461 -16.83 13.75 -45.59
N VAL A 462 -15.84 13.13 -44.98
CA VAL A 462 -14.63 12.60 -45.62
C VAL A 462 -14.26 11.22 -45.08
N PHE A 463 -13.88 10.32 -45.97
CA PHE A 463 -13.37 8.99 -45.66
C PHE A 463 -11.92 8.84 -46.17
N LEU A 464 -11.09 8.19 -45.38
CA LEU A 464 -9.67 8.00 -45.64
C LEU A 464 -9.20 6.62 -45.18
N ASN A 465 -7.99 6.24 -45.54
CA ASN A 465 -7.36 5.03 -45.05
C ASN A 465 -7.13 5.13 -43.52
N LEU A 466 -7.51 4.09 -42.76
CA LEU A 466 -7.29 4.03 -41.31
C LEU A 466 -5.83 4.21 -40.90
N ALA A 467 -4.88 3.68 -41.68
CA ALA A 467 -3.46 3.83 -41.36
C ALA A 467 -3.03 5.31 -41.36
N VAL A 468 -3.57 6.09 -42.30
CA VAL A 468 -3.33 7.54 -42.41
C VAL A 468 -4.02 8.27 -41.26
N ALA A 469 -5.30 7.96 -40.99
CA ALA A 469 -6.04 8.52 -39.86
C ALA A 469 -5.32 8.30 -38.53
N GLN A 470 -4.79 7.08 -38.30
CA GLN A 470 -4.03 6.74 -37.09
C GLN A 470 -2.73 7.53 -37.01
N ALA A 471 -1.99 7.68 -38.11
CA ALA A 471 -0.77 8.49 -38.13
C ALA A 471 -1.03 9.97 -37.84
N MET A 472 -2.18 10.49 -38.26
CA MET A 472 -2.57 11.89 -38.07
C MET A 472 -3.10 12.19 -36.66
N TRP A 473 -3.92 11.29 -36.11
CA TRP A 473 -4.80 11.62 -34.98
C TRP A 473 -4.58 10.76 -33.73
N ALA A 474 -3.98 9.58 -33.83
CA ALA A 474 -3.77 8.71 -32.67
C ALA A 474 -2.71 9.32 -31.73
N THR A 475 -3.16 9.77 -30.56
CA THR A 475 -2.29 10.36 -29.52
C THR A 475 -2.01 9.30 -28.45
N GLU A 476 -0.74 8.97 -28.22
CA GLU A 476 -0.31 7.89 -27.31
C GLU A 476 -1.10 6.57 -27.54
N PRO A 477 -1.02 5.96 -28.74
CA PRO A 477 -1.86 4.81 -29.12
C PRO A 477 -1.73 3.62 -28.17
N ASP A 478 -0.56 3.41 -27.56
CA ASP A 478 -0.31 2.32 -26.60
C ASP A 478 -1.04 2.53 -25.26
N ARG A 479 -1.48 3.75 -24.96
CA ARG A 479 -2.16 4.11 -23.70
C ARG A 479 -3.65 4.36 -23.90
N HIS A 480 -4.02 5.10 -24.95
CA HIS A 480 -5.39 5.55 -25.18
C HIS A 480 -6.12 4.74 -26.24
N GLY A 481 -5.39 4.06 -27.13
CA GLY A 481 -5.96 3.39 -28.28
C GLY A 481 -5.88 4.17 -29.58
N ARG A 482 -6.27 3.49 -30.66
CA ARG A 482 -6.14 3.98 -32.05
C ARG A 482 -7.41 3.84 -32.88
N LEU A 483 -8.51 3.43 -32.24
CA LEU A 483 -9.82 3.21 -32.84
C LEU A 483 -10.87 3.89 -31.97
N THR A 484 -11.93 4.37 -32.60
CA THR A 484 -13.14 4.86 -31.92
C THR A 484 -14.22 3.79 -31.85
N SER A 485 -14.30 2.93 -32.87
CA SER A 485 -15.27 1.83 -32.91
C SER A 485 -14.77 0.67 -33.78
N ILE A 486 -15.28 -0.52 -33.49
CA ILE A 486 -15.13 -1.71 -34.32
C ILE A 486 -16.54 -2.19 -34.67
N ARG A 487 -16.90 -2.13 -35.95
CA ARG A 487 -18.25 -2.39 -36.45
C ARG A 487 -18.30 -3.77 -37.07
N LEU A 488 -19.30 -4.56 -36.73
CA LEU A 488 -19.48 -5.93 -37.17
C LEU A 488 -20.74 -6.05 -38.01
N ARG A 489 -20.63 -6.69 -39.17
CA ARG A 489 -21.79 -7.01 -39.99
C ARG A 489 -22.55 -8.17 -39.39
N VAL A 490 -23.84 -8.00 -39.15
CA VAL A 490 -24.72 -9.08 -38.69
C VAL A 490 -24.94 -10.05 -39.86
N PRO A 491 -24.69 -11.36 -39.68
CA PRO A 491 -24.98 -12.36 -40.72
C PRO A 491 -26.47 -12.34 -41.12
N ALA A 492 -26.78 -12.69 -42.37
CA ALA A 492 -28.15 -12.57 -42.90
C ALA A 492 -29.18 -13.42 -42.12
N GLU A 493 -28.73 -14.54 -41.53
CA GLU A 493 -29.58 -15.50 -40.82
C GLU A 493 -29.92 -15.09 -39.38
N ASP A 494 -29.27 -14.05 -38.85
CA ASP A 494 -29.40 -13.65 -37.45
C ASP A 494 -30.32 -12.44 -37.26
N ALA A 495 -30.94 -12.34 -36.09
CA ALA A 495 -31.44 -11.04 -35.63
C ALA A 495 -30.25 -10.19 -35.10
N PRO A 496 -30.17 -8.88 -35.37
CA PRO A 496 -29.09 -8.03 -34.86
C PRO A 496 -28.91 -8.09 -33.34
N SER A 497 -30.01 -8.08 -32.59
CA SER A 497 -30.01 -8.29 -31.13
C SER A 497 -29.43 -9.65 -30.70
N ALA A 498 -29.78 -10.74 -31.39
CA ALA A 498 -29.24 -12.06 -31.10
C ALA A 498 -27.73 -12.15 -31.42
N PHE A 499 -27.29 -11.50 -32.49
CA PHE A 499 -25.87 -11.39 -32.81
C PHE A 499 -25.10 -10.55 -31.79
N ALA A 500 -25.69 -9.44 -31.32
CA ALA A 500 -25.10 -8.60 -30.27
C ALA A 500 -24.85 -9.39 -28.98
N GLU A 501 -25.77 -10.27 -28.58
CA GLU A 501 -25.58 -11.14 -27.42
C GLU A 501 -24.48 -12.19 -27.63
N ARG A 502 -24.30 -12.71 -28.85
CA ARG A 502 -23.14 -13.56 -29.17
C ARG A 502 -21.83 -12.80 -29.15
N VAL A 503 -21.82 -11.54 -29.63
CA VAL A 503 -20.65 -10.64 -29.54
C VAL A 503 -20.31 -10.39 -28.08
N ARG A 504 -21.31 -10.08 -27.24
CA ARG A 504 -21.18 -9.93 -25.79
C ARG A 504 -20.57 -11.18 -25.14
N ALA A 505 -21.09 -12.37 -25.45
CA ALA A 505 -20.57 -13.62 -24.91
C ALA A 505 -19.11 -13.86 -25.34
N ALA A 506 -18.79 -13.67 -26.62
CA ALA A 506 -17.44 -13.84 -27.15
C ALA A 506 -16.43 -12.83 -26.56
N LEU A 507 -16.86 -11.58 -26.32
CA LEU A 507 -16.06 -10.58 -25.61
C LEU A 507 -15.81 -10.99 -24.16
N THR A 508 -16.86 -11.46 -23.46
CA THR A 508 -16.78 -11.89 -22.06
C THR A 508 -15.75 -13.00 -21.87
N GLU A 509 -15.73 -14.00 -22.76
CA GLU A 509 -14.73 -15.07 -22.74
C GLU A 509 -13.29 -14.58 -23.01
N GLY A 510 -13.14 -13.47 -23.74
CA GLY A 510 -11.84 -12.91 -24.11
C GLY A 510 -11.30 -11.84 -23.14
N ILE A 511 -12.09 -11.41 -22.15
CA ILE A 511 -11.69 -10.40 -21.17
C ILE A 511 -10.88 -11.06 -20.05
N ASP A 512 -9.64 -10.60 -19.85
CA ASP A 512 -8.90 -10.86 -18.61
C ASP A 512 -9.03 -9.63 -17.68
N PRO A 513 -9.78 -9.71 -16.57
CA PRO A 513 -10.02 -8.56 -15.68
C PRO A 513 -8.74 -7.87 -15.22
N ALA A 514 -7.66 -8.62 -15.04
CA ALA A 514 -6.37 -8.09 -14.59
C ALA A 514 -5.77 -7.06 -15.58
N GLU A 515 -5.95 -7.25 -16.90
CA GLU A 515 -5.46 -6.30 -17.92
C GLU A 515 -6.19 -4.95 -17.88
N PHE A 516 -7.42 -4.94 -17.35
CA PHE A 516 -8.23 -3.73 -17.16
C PHE A 516 -8.03 -3.08 -15.78
N GLY A 517 -7.13 -3.64 -14.95
CA GLY A 517 -6.88 -3.18 -13.58
C GLY A 517 -7.89 -3.68 -12.56
N LEU A 518 -8.72 -4.68 -12.91
CA LEU A 518 -9.62 -5.37 -12.00
C LEU A 518 -8.88 -6.57 -11.37
N ALA A 519 -8.02 -6.29 -10.39
CA ALA A 519 -7.24 -7.31 -9.70
C ALA A 519 -7.40 -7.21 -8.18
N TRP A 520 -7.62 -8.35 -7.53
CA TRP A 520 -7.66 -8.47 -6.08
C TRP A 520 -6.27 -8.36 -5.48
N ARG A 521 -6.18 -7.70 -4.32
CA ARG A 521 -4.95 -7.56 -3.53
C ARG A 521 -5.22 -7.99 -2.11
N ASP A 522 -4.29 -8.75 -1.54
CA ASP A 522 -4.27 -9.09 -0.12
C ASP A 522 -3.81 -7.88 0.71
N VAL A 523 -4.74 -6.97 0.97
CA VAL A 523 -4.46 -5.76 1.75
C VAL A 523 -4.14 -6.07 3.21
N ARG A 524 -4.66 -7.19 3.75
CA ARG A 524 -4.31 -7.65 5.11
C ARG A 524 -2.86 -8.09 5.18
N GLY A 525 -2.43 -8.98 4.27
CA GLY A 525 -1.04 -9.43 4.19
C GLY A 525 -0.07 -8.29 3.93
N GLU A 526 -0.40 -7.38 3.00
CA GLU A 526 0.38 -6.17 2.75
C GLU A 526 0.50 -5.28 4.01
N ALA A 527 -0.59 -5.08 4.75
CA ALA A 527 -0.58 -4.29 5.98
C ALA A 527 0.22 -4.96 7.11
N LEU A 528 0.10 -6.29 7.26
CA LEU A 528 0.88 -7.06 8.23
C LEU A 528 2.38 -7.04 7.92
N ALA A 529 2.75 -7.20 6.64
CA ALA A 529 4.14 -7.10 6.19
C ALA A 529 4.70 -5.69 6.42
N ALA A 530 3.91 -4.65 6.14
CA ALA A 530 4.29 -3.26 6.43
C ALA A 530 4.43 -2.99 7.95
N ALA A 531 3.57 -3.59 8.78
CA ALA A 531 3.58 -3.45 10.23
C ALA A 531 4.77 -4.15 10.89
N SER A 532 5.23 -5.29 10.35
CA SER A 532 6.46 -5.92 10.82
C SER A 532 7.72 -5.07 10.55
N GLY A 533 7.65 -4.18 9.56
CA GLY A 533 8.74 -3.30 9.17
C GLY A 533 10.00 -4.06 8.73
N THR A 534 11.07 -3.32 8.42
CA THR A 534 12.40 -3.89 8.17
C THR A 534 13.28 -3.93 9.42
N THR A 535 12.85 -3.27 10.51
CA THR A 535 13.63 -3.09 11.73
C THR A 535 13.11 -4.01 12.83
N ASP A 536 13.95 -4.91 13.33
CA ASP A 536 13.62 -5.77 14.46
C ASP A 536 13.73 -4.99 15.77
N PHE A 537 12.59 -4.48 16.27
CA PHE A 537 12.53 -3.74 17.52
C PHE A 537 13.07 -4.53 18.71
N SER A 538 12.90 -5.87 18.74
CA SER A 538 13.43 -6.69 19.81
C SER A 538 14.96 -6.65 19.86
N GLN A 539 15.63 -6.66 18.70
CA GLN A 539 17.08 -6.48 18.63
C GLN A 539 17.51 -5.05 19.01
N LEU A 540 16.74 -4.04 18.61
CA LEU A 540 17.02 -2.66 18.96
C LEU A 540 16.95 -2.43 20.48
N PHE A 541 15.88 -2.89 21.12
CA PHE A 541 15.71 -2.81 22.58
C PHE A 541 16.72 -3.68 23.33
N LEU A 542 17.02 -4.89 22.84
CA LEU A 542 18.07 -5.73 23.41
C LEU A 542 19.43 -5.03 23.33
N GLY A 543 19.73 -4.40 22.20
CA GLY A 543 20.92 -3.60 21.99
C GLY A 543 21.02 -2.43 22.97
N PHE A 544 19.98 -1.59 23.08
CA PHE A 544 19.96 -0.50 24.07
C PHE A 544 20.06 -1.02 25.51
N SER A 545 19.50 -2.18 25.79
CA SER A 545 19.56 -2.83 27.11
C SER A 545 20.89 -3.53 27.38
N PHE A 546 21.81 -3.65 26.42
CA PHE A 546 23.09 -4.34 26.58
C PHE A 546 23.88 -3.83 27.79
N PHE A 547 23.97 -2.50 27.97
CA PHE A 547 24.67 -1.92 29.11
C PHE A 547 23.99 -2.22 30.44
N LEU A 548 22.65 -2.23 30.47
CA LEU A 548 21.87 -2.56 31.65
C LEU A 548 22.03 -4.04 32.02
N ILE A 549 22.00 -4.92 31.01
CA ILE A 549 22.23 -6.36 31.17
C ILE A 549 23.66 -6.60 31.68
N ALA A 550 24.67 -5.96 31.09
CA ALA A 550 26.06 -6.08 31.53
C ALA A 550 26.27 -5.57 32.96
N ALA A 551 25.67 -4.44 33.33
CA ALA A 551 25.71 -3.91 34.69
C ALA A 551 25.04 -4.87 35.69
N ALA A 552 23.89 -5.44 35.33
CA ALA A 552 23.21 -6.44 36.15
C ALA A 552 24.03 -7.73 36.28
N ALA A 553 24.67 -8.18 35.20
CA ALA A 553 25.56 -9.35 35.23
C ALA A 553 26.77 -9.11 36.16
N MET A 554 27.32 -7.89 36.14
CA MET A 554 28.39 -7.47 37.04
C MET A 554 27.91 -7.40 38.51
N LEU A 555 26.69 -6.91 38.75
CA LEU A 555 26.07 -6.89 40.07
C LEU A 555 25.89 -8.32 40.61
N VAL A 556 25.36 -9.24 39.79
CA VAL A 556 25.24 -10.67 40.14
C VAL A 556 26.60 -11.27 40.46
N ALA A 557 27.62 -11.01 39.63
CA ALA A 557 28.98 -11.46 39.86
C ALA A 557 29.54 -10.95 41.20
N LEU A 558 29.31 -9.68 41.53
CA LEU A 558 29.75 -9.07 42.78
C LEU A 558 29.02 -9.67 44.00
N LEU A 559 27.69 -9.77 43.95
CA LEU A 559 26.88 -10.33 45.02
C LEU A 559 27.22 -11.80 45.28
N PHE A 560 27.39 -12.59 44.21
CA PHE A 560 27.80 -13.98 44.32
C PHE A 560 29.23 -14.10 44.87
N ARG A 561 30.16 -13.25 44.42
CA ARG A 561 31.52 -13.20 44.96
C ARG A 561 31.52 -12.93 46.46
N LEU A 562 30.78 -11.92 46.92
CA LEU A 562 30.67 -11.58 48.35
C LEU A 562 30.04 -12.73 49.14
N SER A 563 29.05 -13.42 48.56
CA SER A 563 28.45 -14.63 49.15
C SER A 563 29.48 -15.74 49.34
N VAL A 564 30.32 -15.99 48.34
CA VAL A 564 31.40 -17.00 48.40
C VAL A 564 32.51 -16.57 49.37
N GLU A 565 32.90 -15.29 49.41
CA GLU A 565 33.94 -14.78 50.31
C GLU A 565 33.54 -14.92 51.79
N ARG A 566 32.27 -14.68 52.13
CA ARG A 566 31.71 -14.96 53.47
C ARG A 566 31.77 -16.45 53.85
N ARG A 567 31.99 -17.33 52.88
CA ARG A 567 32.10 -18.79 53.02
C ARG A 567 33.53 -19.31 52.88
N SER A 568 34.52 -18.40 52.89
CA SER A 568 35.95 -18.74 52.81
C SER A 568 36.40 -19.80 53.83
N ARG A 569 35.90 -19.73 55.08
CA ARG A 569 36.18 -20.75 56.11
C ARG A 569 35.69 -22.15 55.73
N GLU A 570 34.49 -22.25 55.18
CA GLU A 570 33.90 -23.52 54.72
C GLU A 570 34.69 -24.10 53.55
N ILE A 571 35.07 -23.25 52.59
CA ILE A 571 35.94 -23.63 51.46
C ILE A 571 37.29 -24.15 51.97
N GLY A 572 37.86 -23.50 53.00
CA GLY A 572 39.10 -23.91 53.64
C GLY A 572 39.01 -25.28 54.33
N VAL A 573 37.92 -25.56 55.04
CA VAL A 573 37.67 -26.87 55.68
C VAL A 573 37.49 -27.97 54.62
N LEU A 574 36.68 -27.73 53.59
CA LEU A 574 36.48 -28.69 52.50
C LEU A 574 37.80 -28.99 51.78
N ALA A 575 38.61 -27.96 51.48
CA ALA A 575 39.92 -28.15 50.88
C ALA A 575 40.89 -28.91 51.79
N ALA A 576 40.90 -28.64 53.10
CA ALA A 576 41.75 -29.33 54.08
C ALA A 576 41.38 -30.81 54.26
N THR A 577 40.10 -31.16 54.09
CA THR A 577 39.60 -32.54 54.12
C THR A 577 39.78 -33.31 52.80
N GLY A 578 40.50 -32.75 51.83
CA GLY A 578 40.89 -33.43 50.59
C GLY A 578 39.95 -33.23 49.39
N PHE A 579 38.99 -32.30 49.45
CA PHE A 579 38.15 -32.02 48.27
C PHE A 579 38.94 -31.29 47.18
N ALA A 580 38.88 -31.81 45.95
CA ALA A 580 39.47 -31.16 44.79
C ALA A 580 38.78 -29.80 44.49
N PRO A 581 39.54 -28.76 44.06
CA PRO A 581 38.98 -27.44 43.74
C PRO A 581 37.88 -27.47 42.67
N SER A 582 37.93 -28.43 41.74
CA SER A 582 36.89 -28.65 40.72
C SER A 582 35.56 -29.11 41.33
N ARG A 583 35.61 -29.97 42.35
CA ARG A 583 34.43 -30.49 43.07
C ARG A 583 33.81 -29.39 43.94
N ILE A 584 34.63 -28.61 44.64
CA ILE A 584 34.16 -27.44 45.40
C ILE A 584 33.48 -26.44 44.46
N ARG A 585 34.10 -26.12 43.32
CA ARG A 585 33.51 -25.25 42.29
C ARG A 585 32.14 -25.76 41.82
N GLY A 586 32.02 -27.07 41.55
CA GLY A 586 30.76 -27.69 41.16
C GLY A 586 29.65 -27.53 42.20
N MET A 587 29.96 -27.65 43.49
CA MET A 587 28.98 -27.48 44.57
C MET A 587 28.43 -26.04 44.67
N PHE A 588 29.31 -25.03 44.61
CA PHE A 588 28.89 -23.63 44.63
C PHE A 588 28.16 -23.24 43.34
N LEU A 589 28.55 -23.79 42.18
CA LEU A 589 27.83 -23.57 40.93
C LEU A 589 26.46 -24.26 40.93
N SER A 590 26.28 -25.41 41.58
CA SER A 590 24.96 -26.03 41.71
C SER A 590 24.02 -25.22 42.61
N GLU A 591 24.52 -24.60 43.69
CA GLU A 591 23.73 -23.63 44.45
C GLU A 591 23.42 -22.38 43.62
N GLY A 592 24.42 -21.87 42.90
CA GLY A 592 24.27 -20.74 41.99
C GLY A 592 23.25 -21.00 40.88
N ALA A 593 23.18 -22.23 40.35
CA ALA A 593 22.20 -22.63 39.34
C ALA A 593 20.77 -22.60 39.88
N VAL A 594 20.55 -23.06 41.11
CA VAL A 594 19.22 -22.97 41.77
C VAL A 594 18.84 -21.51 41.99
N LEU A 595 19.77 -20.67 42.45
CA LEU A 595 19.55 -19.23 42.64
C LEU A 595 19.32 -18.51 41.31
N ALA A 596 20.04 -18.89 40.26
CA ALA A 596 19.87 -18.34 38.93
C ALA A 596 18.50 -18.70 38.36
N GLY A 597 18.06 -19.96 38.48
CA GLY A 597 16.73 -20.39 38.06
C GLY A 597 15.61 -19.67 38.82
N ALA A 598 15.66 -19.68 40.15
CA ALA A 598 14.66 -19.01 40.98
C ALA A 598 14.62 -17.49 40.75
N GLY A 599 15.79 -16.87 40.64
CA GLY A 599 15.94 -15.45 40.32
C GLY A 599 15.38 -15.10 38.94
N SER A 600 15.67 -15.91 37.91
CA SER A 600 15.15 -15.67 36.56
C SER A 600 13.63 -15.79 36.46
N VAL A 601 13.03 -16.75 37.16
CA VAL A 601 11.56 -16.90 37.24
C VAL A 601 10.94 -15.71 37.98
N ALA A 602 11.50 -15.29 39.11
CA ALA A 602 11.06 -14.08 39.80
C ALA A 602 11.23 -12.82 38.93
N GLY A 603 12.32 -12.78 38.16
CA GLY A 603 12.63 -11.70 37.24
C GLY A 603 11.65 -11.60 36.07
N LEU A 604 11.06 -12.71 35.60
CA LEU A 604 9.99 -12.68 34.59
C LEU A 604 8.77 -11.90 35.08
N LEU A 605 8.36 -12.05 36.35
CA LEU A 605 7.27 -11.26 36.92
C LEU A 605 7.63 -9.77 36.97
N GLY A 606 8.86 -9.45 37.39
CA GLY A 606 9.37 -8.08 37.35
C GLY A 606 9.51 -7.51 35.94
N ALA A 607 9.75 -8.36 34.94
CA ALA A 607 9.89 -7.98 33.54
C ALA A 607 8.58 -7.45 32.97
N ALA A 608 7.46 -8.13 33.25
CA ALA A 608 6.14 -7.70 32.82
C ALA A 608 5.77 -6.33 33.44
N GLY A 609 6.05 -6.14 34.74
CA GLY A 609 5.83 -4.85 35.40
C GLY A 609 6.73 -3.73 34.85
N TYR A 610 8.00 -4.03 34.59
CA TYR A 610 8.94 -3.09 33.97
C TYR A 610 8.51 -2.70 32.55
N ALA A 611 8.14 -3.67 31.71
CA ALA A 611 7.65 -3.43 30.36
C ALA A 611 6.37 -2.58 30.37
N TRP A 612 5.42 -2.91 31.26
CA TRP A 612 4.21 -2.11 31.44
C TRP A 612 4.52 -0.66 31.84
N LEU A 613 5.45 -0.44 32.77
CA LEU A 613 5.87 0.89 33.20
C LEU A 613 6.52 1.68 32.05
N MET A 614 7.41 1.03 31.29
CA MET A 614 8.07 1.63 30.13
C MET A 614 7.05 2.05 29.06
N LEU A 615 6.12 1.17 28.69
CA LEU A 615 5.07 1.46 27.71
C LEU A 615 4.13 2.58 28.20
N SER A 616 3.78 2.57 29.50
CA SER A 616 2.98 3.63 30.11
C SER A 616 3.70 4.98 30.07
N GLY A 617 5.02 5.00 30.32
CA GLY A 617 5.85 6.19 30.20
C GLY A 617 5.90 6.72 28.76
N LEU A 618 6.01 5.83 27.76
CA LEU A 618 5.95 6.20 26.35
C LEU A 618 4.60 6.80 25.95
N ARG A 619 3.50 6.26 26.49
CA ARG A 619 2.14 6.76 26.24
C ARG A 619 1.86 8.11 26.88
N THR A 620 2.44 8.40 28.05
CA THR A 620 2.09 9.57 28.88
C THR A 620 3.16 10.67 28.83
N TRP A 621 4.36 10.38 29.34
CA TRP A 621 5.44 11.35 29.55
C TRP A 621 6.12 11.78 28.25
N TRP A 622 6.19 10.89 27.25
CA TRP A 622 6.82 11.15 25.95
C TRP A 622 5.82 11.26 24.79
N SER A 623 4.54 11.50 25.09
CA SER A 623 3.45 11.57 24.10
C SER A 623 3.72 12.56 22.96
N ALA A 624 4.31 13.72 23.26
CA ALA A 624 4.66 14.75 22.27
C ALA A 624 5.78 14.33 21.28
N ALA A 625 6.62 13.36 21.65
CA ALA A 625 7.72 12.88 20.82
C ALA A 625 7.40 11.54 20.13
N ALA A 626 6.64 10.66 20.79
CA ALA A 626 6.37 9.31 20.32
C ALA A 626 5.10 9.19 19.46
N ASN A 627 4.11 10.08 19.65
CA ASN A 627 2.79 10.01 19.00
C ASN A 627 2.22 8.57 18.92
N ALA A 628 2.38 7.79 20.00
CA ALA A 628 2.12 6.36 20.06
C ALA A 628 1.08 5.98 21.15
N PRO A 629 -0.15 6.50 21.07
CA PRO A 629 -1.22 6.14 22.01
C PRO A 629 -1.66 4.68 21.88
N PHE A 630 -1.31 4.01 20.77
CA PHE A 630 -1.71 2.65 20.41
C PHE A 630 -0.88 1.54 21.07
N LEU A 631 0.10 1.87 21.92
CA LEU A 631 0.96 0.88 22.57
C LEU A 631 0.22 0.11 23.68
N SER A 632 0.12 -1.20 23.53
CA SER A 632 -0.39 -2.15 24.52
C SER A 632 0.67 -3.19 24.89
N LEU A 633 0.52 -3.78 26.07
CA LEU A 633 1.46 -4.79 26.59
C LEU A 633 1.14 -6.14 25.95
N TYR A 634 2.08 -6.68 25.19
CA TYR A 634 2.04 -8.05 24.68
C TYR A 634 3.13 -8.89 25.33
N VAL A 635 2.74 -10.02 25.91
CA VAL A 635 3.65 -10.98 26.54
C VAL A 635 3.56 -12.31 25.80
N GLU A 636 4.54 -12.60 24.94
CA GLU A 636 4.57 -13.86 24.20
C GLU A 636 5.17 -14.99 25.04
N ALA A 637 4.52 -16.17 24.99
CA ALA A 637 4.99 -17.35 25.70
C ALA A 637 6.38 -17.81 25.21
N ALA A 638 6.67 -17.65 23.91
CA ALA A 638 7.97 -17.97 23.32
C ALA A 638 9.08 -17.09 23.90
N THR A 639 8.86 -15.78 23.99
CA THR A 639 9.78 -14.84 24.63
C THR A 639 10.04 -15.17 26.10
N CYS A 640 9.00 -15.54 26.85
CA CYS A 640 9.17 -16.00 28.23
C CYS A 640 10.00 -17.29 28.30
N ALA A 641 9.71 -18.25 27.43
CA ALA A 641 10.37 -19.55 27.39
C ALA A 641 11.86 -19.47 27.01
N ILE A 642 12.24 -18.51 26.15
CA ILE A 642 13.64 -18.26 25.77
C ILE A 642 14.33 -17.32 26.77
N GLY A 643 13.61 -16.31 27.27
CA GLY A 643 14.16 -15.28 28.14
C GLY A 643 14.61 -15.80 29.51
N VAL A 644 13.83 -16.70 30.14
CA VAL A 644 14.18 -17.30 31.45
C VAL A 644 15.50 -18.10 31.40
N PRO A 645 15.69 -19.07 30.48
CA PRO A 645 16.95 -19.80 30.38
C PRO A 645 18.11 -18.89 29.94
N ALA A 646 17.88 -17.92 29.05
CA ALA A 646 18.91 -16.95 28.66
C ALA A 646 19.38 -16.10 29.85
N ALA A 647 18.47 -15.63 30.70
CA ALA A 647 18.79 -14.91 31.92
C ALA A 647 19.54 -15.79 32.92
N ALA A 648 19.08 -17.03 33.13
CA ALA A 648 19.72 -17.98 34.03
C ALA A 648 21.15 -18.33 33.56
N MET A 649 21.34 -18.52 32.26
CA MET A 649 22.64 -18.78 31.66
C MET A 649 23.58 -17.58 31.82
N THR A 650 23.10 -16.36 31.55
CA THR A 650 23.87 -15.12 31.76
C THR A 650 24.30 -14.97 33.22
N ALA A 651 23.40 -15.22 34.16
CA ALA A 651 23.69 -15.22 35.58
C ALA A 651 24.74 -16.29 35.95
N LEU A 652 24.60 -17.52 35.44
CA LEU A 652 25.53 -18.61 35.71
C LEU A 652 26.92 -18.35 35.13
N ILE A 653 27.02 -17.75 33.94
CA ILE A 653 28.28 -17.32 33.34
C ILE A 653 28.97 -16.28 34.23
N SER A 654 28.22 -15.27 34.68
CA SER A 654 28.72 -14.24 35.59
C SER A 654 29.18 -14.80 36.94
N MET A 655 28.41 -15.71 37.54
CA MET A 655 28.77 -16.41 38.78
C MET A 655 30.01 -17.29 38.59
N THR A 656 30.13 -17.98 37.44
CA THR A 656 31.31 -18.80 37.12
C THR A 656 32.56 -17.95 36.96
N ALA A 657 32.44 -16.80 36.29
CA ALA A 657 33.54 -15.85 36.16
C ALA A 657 33.98 -15.29 37.52
N ALA A 658 33.03 -14.91 38.37
CA ALA A 658 33.29 -14.47 39.74
C ALA A 658 34.00 -15.55 40.59
N LEU A 659 33.53 -16.80 40.51
CA LEU A 659 34.06 -17.92 41.27
C LEU A 659 35.48 -18.32 40.84
N ARG A 660 35.78 -18.27 39.53
CA ARG A 660 37.15 -18.46 39.02
C ARG A 660 38.12 -17.42 39.58
N GLY A 661 37.66 -16.20 39.88
CA GLY A 661 38.46 -15.15 40.48
C GLY A 661 38.84 -15.46 41.94
N VAL A 662 37.88 -15.96 42.73
CA VAL A 662 38.06 -16.25 44.16
C VAL A 662 38.90 -17.52 44.41
N LEU A 663 38.67 -18.59 43.63
CA LEU A 663 39.36 -19.88 43.81
C LEU A 663 40.82 -19.90 43.33
N ARG A 664 41.31 -18.82 42.71
CA ARG A 664 42.74 -18.64 42.36
C ARG A 664 43.60 -18.18 43.54
N VAL A 665 42.99 -17.87 44.69
CA VAL A 665 43.70 -17.48 45.93
C VAL A 665 44.08 -18.75 46.72
N SER A 666 45.31 -18.79 47.27
CA SER A 666 45.82 -19.99 47.92
C SER A 666 45.03 -20.39 49.18
N PRO A 667 44.77 -21.69 49.43
CA PRO A 667 43.98 -22.18 50.58
C PRO A 667 44.46 -21.72 51.95
N ARG A 668 45.79 -21.56 52.13
CA ARG A 668 46.40 -21.00 53.35
C ARG A 668 45.94 -19.57 53.68
N ARG A 669 45.64 -18.75 52.67
CA ARG A 669 45.18 -17.36 52.84
C ARG A 669 43.67 -17.24 53.04
N LEU A 670 42.90 -18.21 52.57
CA LEU A 670 41.45 -18.29 52.81
C LEU A 670 41.13 -18.67 54.26
N LEU A 671 42.00 -19.47 54.91
CA LEU A 671 41.87 -19.90 56.30
C LEU A 671 42.21 -18.80 57.32
N SER A 672 43.09 -17.84 56.98
CA SER A 672 43.54 -16.78 57.89
C SER A 672 42.60 -15.58 57.99
N GLY A 673 41.50 -15.54 57.21
CA GLY A 673 40.50 -14.45 57.25
C GLY A 673 41.03 -13.07 56.84
N ALA A 674 42.26 -12.98 56.33
CA ALA A 674 42.83 -11.74 55.83
C ALA A 674 42.07 -11.35 54.55
N LEU A 675 41.32 -10.24 54.62
CA LEU A 675 40.78 -9.60 53.42
C LEU A 675 41.94 -9.27 52.46
N PRO A 676 41.69 -9.26 51.15
CA PRO A 676 42.73 -8.99 50.17
C PRO A 676 43.22 -7.54 50.31
N GLU A 677 44.24 -7.30 51.12
CA GLU A 677 45.19 -6.25 50.77
C GLU A 677 45.83 -6.69 49.45
N SER A 678 45.63 -5.88 48.41
CA SER A 678 46.24 -6.09 47.12
C SER A 678 47.75 -6.04 47.30
N ALA A 679 48.39 -7.20 47.46
CA ALA A 679 49.85 -7.29 47.48
C ALA A 679 50.39 -6.56 46.22
N PRO A 680 51.26 -5.54 46.37
CA PRO A 680 51.91 -4.88 45.23
C PRO A 680 53.00 -5.81 44.69
N GLY A 681 52.62 -6.92 44.06
CA GLY A 681 53.54 -8.02 43.79
C GLY A 681 53.12 -8.88 42.61
N GLY A 682 53.04 -8.28 41.42
CA GLY A 682 52.92 -9.01 40.16
C GLY A 682 52.76 -8.04 39.00
N GLY A 683 53.76 -7.94 38.11
CA GLY A 683 53.66 -7.30 36.80
C GLY A 683 52.31 -7.55 36.11
N PRO A 684 51.73 -6.61 35.33
CA PRO A 684 50.76 -7.06 34.36
C PRO A 684 51.52 -8.06 33.49
N SER A 685 51.05 -9.32 33.44
CA SER A 685 51.68 -10.36 32.64
C SER A 685 51.85 -9.85 31.20
N ARG A 686 52.92 -10.27 30.49
CA ARG A 686 53.13 -9.93 29.06
C ARG A 686 51.83 -9.99 28.22
N PRO A 687 50.95 -10.99 28.38
CA PRO A 687 49.65 -10.99 27.69
C PRO A 687 48.69 -9.88 28.13
N ALA A 688 48.64 -9.45 29.39
CA ALA A 688 47.76 -8.35 29.84
C ALA A 688 48.17 -6.98 29.27
N GLN A 689 49.48 -6.74 29.06
CA GLN A 689 49.98 -5.53 28.40
C GLN A 689 49.80 -5.58 26.88
N ALA A 690 49.92 -6.78 26.28
CA ALA A 690 49.61 -6.99 24.87
C ALA A 690 48.10 -6.79 24.61
N PHE A 691 47.24 -7.34 25.48
CA PHE A 691 45.78 -7.21 25.39
C PHE A 691 45.33 -5.74 25.48
N SER A 692 45.91 -4.93 26.38
CA SER A 692 45.59 -3.50 26.46
C SER A 692 46.05 -2.66 25.25
N ARG A 693 46.96 -3.20 24.42
CA ARG A 693 47.46 -2.56 23.19
C ARG A 693 46.73 -3.05 21.93
N ILE A 694 46.34 -4.33 21.89
CA ILE A 694 45.64 -4.96 20.76
C ILE A 694 44.14 -4.62 20.74
N LEU A 695 43.54 -4.43 21.93
CA LEU A 695 42.11 -4.15 22.05
C LEU A 695 41.65 -2.81 21.43
N PRO A 696 42.37 -1.67 21.56
CA PRO A 696 42.02 -0.46 20.81
C PRO A 696 42.23 -0.61 19.30
N LEU A 697 43.20 -1.43 18.85
CA LEU A 697 43.42 -1.72 17.43
C LEU A 697 42.28 -2.56 16.83
N THR A 698 41.77 -3.53 17.59
CA THR A 698 40.59 -4.33 17.21
C THR A 698 39.29 -3.53 17.30
N CYS A 699 39.17 -2.57 18.23
CA CYS A 699 38.08 -1.58 18.20
C CYS A 699 38.13 -0.73 16.93
N ALA A 700 39.31 -0.25 16.52
CA ALA A 700 39.48 0.51 15.28
C ALA A 700 39.14 -0.34 14.04
N ALA A 701 39.58 -1.60 14.00
CA ALA A 701 39.23 -2.54 12.93
C ALA A 701 37.72 -2.83 12.88
N MET A 702 37.05 -2.96 14.03
CA MET A 702 35.60 -3.13 14.07
C MET A 702 34.82 -1.85 13.75
N LEU A 703 35.36 -0.67 14.02
CA LEU A 703 34.79 0.61 13.55
C LEU A 703 34.83 0.69 12.02
N VAL A 704 35.93 0.23 11.40
CA VAL A 704 36.03 0.12 9.93
C VAL A 704 35.03 -0.93 9.41
N PHE A 705 34.93 -2.10 10.06
CA PHE A 705 33.93 -3.11 9.70
C PHE A 705 32.48 -2.58 9.80
N ALA A 706 32.15 -1.86 10.89
CA ALA A 706 30.84 -1.25 11.06
C ALA A 706 30.52 -0.21 9.98
N TRP A 707 31.53 0.49 9.46
CA TRP A 707 31.38 1.41 8.33
C TRP A 707 31.04 0.68 7.02
N PHE A 708 31.59 -0.52 6.79
CA PHE A 708 31.27 -1.36 5.62
C PHE A 708 29.91 -2.06 5.69
N VAL A 709 29.37 -2.28 6.89
CA VAL A 709 28.10 -3.00 7.12
C VAL A 709 26.89 -2.05 7.20
N ARG A 710 27.13 -0.76 6.97
CA ARG A 710 26.12 0.31 7.02
C ARG A 710 25.02 0.08 5.99
N GLY A 711 23.75 0.14 6.41
CA GLY A 711 22.59 -0.14 5.56
C GLY A 711 22.19 -1.62 5.48
N THR A 712 22.80 -2.50 6.26
CA THR A 712 22.39 -3.92 6.36
C THR A 712 21.76 -4.22 7.72
N ALA A 713 21.05 -5.36 7.83
CA ALA A 713 20.46 -5.84 9.09
C ALA A 713 21.48 -6.03 10.24
N ALA A 714 22.78 -6.10 9.94
CA ALA A 714 23.85 -6.27 10.93
C ALA A 714 24.38 -4.94 11.51
N GLU A 715 23.90 -3.78 11.05
CA GLU A 715 24.36 -2.46 11.51
C GLU A 715 24.16 -2.25 13.01
N THR A 716 22.97 -2.61 13.54
CA THR A 716 22.66 -2.50 14.97
C THR A 716 23.58 -3.40 15.81
N GLY A 717 23.78 -4.64 15.40
CA GLY A 717 24.69 -5.57 16.07
C GLY A 717 26.14 -5.09 16.06
N ALA A 718 26.61 -4.56 14.93
CA ALA A 718 27.96 -4.02 14.79
C ALA A 718 28.19 -2.78 15.68
N PHE A 719 27.21 -1.88 15.78
CA PHE A 719 27.27 -0.70 16.66
C PHE A 719 27.48 -1.11 18.12
N PHE A 720 26.67 -2.05 18.63
CA PHE A 720 26.79 -2.51 20.02
C PHE A 720 28.06 -3.32 20.27
N ALA A 721 28.49 -4.15 19.31
CA ALA A 721 29.75 -4.88 19.42
C ALA A 721 30.95 -3.94 19.50
N VAL A 722 30.99 -2.90 18.66
CA VAL A 722 32.00 -1.84 18.71
C VAL A 722 31.95 -1.10 20.06
N GLY A 723 30.77 -0.67 20.50
CA GLY A 723 30.60 0.02 21.78
C GLY A 723 31.05 -0.84 22.97
N GLY A 724 30.71 -2.12 22.97
CA GLY A 724 31.12 -3.09 23.98
C GLY A 724 32.64 -3.29 24.02
N LEU A 725 33.28 -3.46 22.85
CA LEU A 725 34.74 -3.57 22.77
C LEU A 725 35.43 -2.28 23.21
N ALA A 726 34.90 -1.11 22.84
CA ALA A 726 35.43 0.18 23.26
C ALA A 726 35.37 0.35 24.78
N LEU A 727 34.28 -0.09 25.42
CA LEU A 727 34.15 -0.11 26.88
C LEU A 727 35.19 -1.04 27.52
N VAL A 728 35.35 -2.27 27.02
CA VAL A 728 36.35 -3.21 27.54
C VAL A 728 37.77 -2.68 27.34
N ALA A 729 38.05 -2.03 26.21
CA ALA A 729 39.32 -1.35 25.93
C ALA A 729 39.58 -0.23 26.93
N GLY A 730 38.60 0.65 27.16
CA GLY A 730 38.67 1.72 28.15
C GLY A 730 38.95 1.21 29.57
N LEU A 731 38.19 0.20 30.02
CA LEU A 731 38.37 -0.42 31.33
C LEU A 731 39.74 -1.11 31.48
N SER A 732 40.22 -1.75 30.42
CA SER A 732 41.53 -2.42 30.42
C SER A 732 42.68 -1.40 30.50
N VAL A 733 42.60 -0.30 29.75
CA VAL A 733 43.57 0.80 29.83
C VAL A 733 43.55 1.46 31.21
N ALA A 734 42.35 1.73 31.76
CA ALA A 734 42.19 2.28 33.10
C ALA A 734 42.83 1.37 34.16
N ARG A 735 42.59 0.05 34.09
CA ARG A 735 43.21 -0.94 34.99
C ARG A 735 44.74 -0.95 34.90
N VAL A 736 45.31 -0.87 33.70
CA VAL A 736 46.78 -0.81 33.50
C VAL A 736 47.35 0.50 34.04
N ARG A 737 46.69 1.64 33.81
CA ARG A 737 47.12 2.95 34.35
C ARG A 737 47.03 3.00 35.88
N TRP A 738 45.95 2.49 36.46
CA TRP A 738 45.77 2.42 37.91
C TRP A 738 46.84 1.53 38.55
N SER A 739 47.07 0.35 38.00
CA SER A 739 48.10 -0.56 38.51
C SER A 739 49.53 -0.06 38.31
N ARG A 740 49.79 0.81 37.32
CA ARG A 740 51.08 1.53 37.19
C ARG A 740 51.22 2.64 38.23
N ARG A 741 50.17 3.46 38.47
CA ARG A 741 50.17 4.51 39.50
C ARG A 741 50.35 3.94 40.91
N ALA A 742 49.66 2.85 41.23
CA ALA A 742 49.80 2.17 42.52
C ALA A 742 51.24 1.69 42.78
N ARG A 743 52.00 1.31 41.74
CA ARG A 743 53.42 0.93 41.87
C ARG A 743 54.36 2.11 42.04
N LEU A 744 54.06 3.24 41.37
CA LEU A 744 54.86 4.45 41.52
C LEU A 744 54.70 5.03 42.93
N GLY A 745 53.49 4.98 43.50
CA GLY A 745 53.25 5.32 44.91
C GLY A 745 53.98 4.39 45.89
N ALA A 746 53.99 3.07 45.64
CA ALA A 746 54.70 2.10 46.48
C ALA A 746 56.24 2.20 46.42
N ARG A 747 56.81 2.80 45.36
CA ARG A 747 58.26 3.06 45.24
C ARG A 747 58.71 4.39 45.86
N ALA A 748 57.76 5.29 46.19
CA ALA A 748 58.06 6.62 46.74
C ALA A 748 58.04 6.67 48.27
N ALA A 749 57.82 5.54 48.97
CA ALA A 749 57.96 5.46 50.42
C ALA A 749 59.45 5.28 50.79
N PRO A 750 60.12 6.26 51.44
CA PRO A 750 61.50 6.09 51.89
C PRO A 750 61.54 5.08 53.05
N GLY A 751 62.46 4.12 52.96
CA GLY A 751 62.73 3.16 54.03
C GLY A 751 63.26 3.89 55.26
N VAL A 752 62.54 3.77 56.38
CA VAL A 752 63.04 4.14 57.70
C VAL A 752 63.75 2.91 58.26
N THR A 753 65.08 2.91 58.19
CA THR A 753 65.94 2.11 59.06
C THR A 753 65.99 2.76 60.44
N PHE A 754 65.63 2.04 61.49
CA PHE A 754 66.16 2.27 62.83
C PHE A 754 66.74 0.95 63.37
N ALA A 755 67.85 1.11 64.07
CA ALA A 755 68.84 0.13 64.49
C ALA A 755 68.31 -1.02 65.35
#